data_AF-A0AB38AJX6-F1
#
_entry.id   AF-A0AB38AJX6-F1
#
_cell.length_a   1.000
_cell.length_b   1.000
_cell.length_c   1.000
_cell.angle_alpha   90.00
_cell.angle_beta   90.00
_cell.angle_gamma   90.00
#
_symmetry.space_group_name_H-M   'P 1'
#
loop_
_entity.id
_entity.type
_entity.pdbx_description
1 polymer ?
#
loop_
_entity_poly.entity_id
_entity_poly.type
_entity_poly.pdbx_seq_one_letter_code
_entity_poly.pdbx_strand_id
1 'polypeptide(L)'
;MAPTPATPQEAVRPLEVARPLPGSERPAAARGTLGRLTAPGLAAALSMGAYCLGLALYGSYPFGPHSRAVNDLGNQFVPFHARLWDLIHGTTSGDLFFNWGSGYGVPFLADFFTYLMNPFSWLVGLFPRALADLPVFLVTLLSIGLGAALMTVLLGRLRPGSGTLRALLSVGYGLCAWVLNDGFADPMWMWGLVALPLTGIAADWCLRRTRWVAGTLLVALAWAGNFYTAAMATLATALVLGLRLLTATGMPRRDRLRAAGRAVSMALTGILLTAPVLTVTFRASHAAQPAPEVSYAGGPPLLHQVSQLLPGGHDATPAPNLFIGVPGLLLVAAFPFVRAVPLRVRLGWCALAAGVAFSFVQEPTILLWHGFALPNGSPYRAAFVLSGILVMISWLALAHRPRPGELAAGAGLVAALAWLCRDQAAVGTATWILVAGGGAVTLLALTARSALRGGRTRATATAALTGTILLGSAYTAFSVTAARDRIAWFRPKITLTGPSLAARDELAARTDWPRSRTDPGPHEFANNDPLLLGGEGGAYYSSYVSAATARTLQRLGAGWYIRGRHTLSFEDPAGQAIMGVSSSLSPVWESRNRYVTHRAHPAPLLTVRSTLPRPRAGETVFARQERVLGAAVYEVPALRPTAGATPVPHRGGWLLRPAPQPAARQPAAGPNGAGTTFTAHCTPGSTAVWSAPWFSGRVTGLGGHSKAVGRADVTANPVRELGQVPADGTVSVRFTGRGPQRVPGHALGCLSRRRLTAAVDALRARGPVELTAGGHSLTARLRPGSRGSAVLAMPAVTGWGCAVDGGPRRAPRSFAGLLTVPLGSGASRLSCSYRPPGLGTGLAASAAAALAVAAVAAAGAVRGRRRLASVRRSPRDIPPDP
;
A
#
# COMPACT_ATOMS: atom_id res chain seq x y z
N MET A 1 83.85 37.13 -15.50
CA MET A 1 83.01 36.31 -14.60
C MET A 1 81.98 35.57 -15.44
N ALA A 2 82.15 34.25 -15.57
CA ALA A 2 81.03 33.33 -15.70
C ALA A 2 80.26 33.28 -14.35
N PRO A 3 79.05 32.68 -14.27
CA PRO A 3 78.33 31.94 -15.31
C PRO A 3 76.83 32.29 -15.50
N THR A 4 76.37 32.01 -16.72
CA THR A 4 75.01 31.76 -17.25
C THR A 4 74.46 30.38 -16.77
N PRO A 5 73.37 29.79 -17.32
CA PRO A 5 71.97 30.20 -17.55
C PRO A 5 70.96 29.07 -17.10
N ALA A 6 69.63 29.25 -17.26
CA ALA A 6 68.72 28.15 -17.66
C ALA A 6 67.26 28.61 -17.92
N THR A 7 66.83 28.48 -19.18
CA THR A 7 65.47 28.06 -19.59
C THR A 7 65.64 26.72 -20.31
N PRO A 8 64.73 25.72 -20.25
CA PRO A 8 63.47 25.77 -21.03
C PRO A 8 62.27 24.94 -20.53
N GLN A 9 61.09 25.27 -21.08
CA GLN A 9 59.95 24.39 -21.44
C GLN A 9 59.64 23.13 -20.59
N GLU A 10 58.47 23.11 -19.94
CA GLU A 10 57.64 21.90 -19.96
C GLU A 10 56.13 22.18 -19.91
N ALA A 11 55.46 21.61 -20.89
CA ALA A 11 54.03 21.58 -21.18
C ALA A 11 53.07 21.53 -19.96
N VAL A 12 52.29 22.60 -19.77
CA VAL A 12 50.99 22.51 -19.09
C VAL A 12 49.99 21.93 -20.09
N ARG A 13 49.84 20.60 -20.09
CA ARG A 13 48.69 19.94 -20.74
C ARG A 13 47.41 20.25 -19.94
N PRO A 14 46.28 20.48 -20.62
CA PRO A 14 45.07 21.05 -20.02
C PRO A 14 44.34 20.09 -19.08
N LEU A 15 43.90 20.66 -17.95
CA LEU A 15 42.89 20.12 -17.04
C LEU A 15 41.60 19.79 -17.81
N GLU A 16 41.35 18.50 -18.03
CA GLU A 16 40.08 17.98 -18.50
C GLU A 16 39.07 17.89 -17.33
N VAL A 17 38.65 19.06 -16.81
CA VAL A 17 37.54 19.17 -15.85
C VAL A 17 36.67 20.36 -16.23
N ALA A 18 35.44 20.03 -16.65
CA ALA A 18 34.26 20.90 -16.79
C ALA A 18 34.31 22.01 -17.86
N ARG A 19 33.47 21.85 -18.90
CA ARG A 19 33.12 22.95 -19.84
C ARG A 19 32.44 24.12 -19.10
N PRO A 20 32.61 25.37 -19.59
CA PRO A 20 32.01 26.58 -19.00
C PRO A 20 30.49 26.69 -19.24
N LEU A 21 29.86 27.58 -18.47
CA LEU A 21 28.46 28.01 -18.54
C LEU A 21 28.07 28.56 -19.93
N PRO A 22 26.81 28.40 -20.38
CA PRO A 22 26.37 28.92 -21.68
C PRO A 22 26.08 30.42 -21.62
N GLY A 23 26.82 31.19 -22.42
CA GLY A 23 26.50 32.55 -22.84
C GLY A 23 26.11 32.59 -24.32
N SER A 24 24.98 33.26 -24.59
CA SER A 24 24.51 33.84 -25.85
C SER A 24 24.61 33.02 -27.16
N GLU A 25 23.56 32.24 -27.44
CA GLU A 25 22.90 32.25 -28.75
C GLU A 25 21.37 32.17 -28.54
N ARG A 26 20.61 33.01 -29.24
CA ARG A 26 19.14 33.01 -29.25
C ARG A 26 18.60 31.84 -30.09
N PRO A 27 17.36 31.37 -29.86
CA PRO A 27 17.08 29.94 -29.83
C PRO A 27 16.38 29.39 -31.08
N ALA A 28 16.89 28.27 -31.60
CA ALA A 28 16.08 27.25 -32.29
C ALA A 28 15.22 26.50 -31.25
N ALA A 29 14.24 27.18 -30.64
CA ALA A 29 13.56 26.73 -29.42
C ALA A 29 12.64 25.50 -29.61
N ALA A 30 12.14 25.25 -30.82
CA ALA A 30 11.20 24.14 -31.06
C ALA A 30 11.89 22.79 -31.32
N ARG A 31 12.96 22.75 -32.15
CA ARG A 31 13.68 21.50 -32.47
C ARG A 31 14.54 20.97 -31.32
N GLY A 32 15.04 21.85 -30.44
CA GLY A 32 15.87 21.48 -29.29
C GLY A 32 15.09 20.83 -28.13
N THR A 33 13.77 20.99 -28.07
CA THR A 33 12.94 20.48 -26.96
C THR A 33 12.44 19.07 -27.24
N LEU A 34 11.98 18.80 -28.48
CA LEU A 34 11.65 17.45 -28.95
C LEU A 34 12.86 16.50 -28.88
N GLY A 35 14.04 16.94 -29.35
CA GLY A 35 15.28 16.16 -29.27
C GLY A 35 15.74 15.83 -27.84
N ARG A 36 15.32 16.60 -26.82
CA ARG A 36 15.62 16.33 -25.41
C ARG A 36 14.69 15.31 -24.78
N LEU A 37 13.50 15.11 -25.34
CA LEU A 37 12.48 14.18 -24.82
C LEU A 37 12.47 12.83 -25.55
N THR A 38 13.14 12.69 -26.70
CA THR A 38 13.17 11.43 -27.46
C THR A 38 13.70 10.25 -26.66
N ALA A 39 14.82 10.41 -25.95
CA ALA A 39 15.40 9.32 -25.16
C ALA A 39 14.56 8.94 -23.93
N PRO A 40 14.11 9.88 -23.07
CA PRO A 40 13.15 9.55 -22.01
C PRO A 40 11.85 8.92 -22.54
N GLY A 41 11.32 9.41 -23.65
CA GLY A 41 10.12 8.86 -24.30
C GLY A 41 10.34 7.43 -24.82
N LEU A 42 11.51 7.15 -25.41
CA LEU A 42 11.90 5.80 -25.83
C LEU A 42 11.97 4.84 -24.62
N ALA A 43 12.56 5.27 -23.50
CA ALA A 43 12.62 4.45 -22.29
C ALA A 43 11.23 4.11 -21.76
N ALA A 44 10.34 5.10 -21.72
CA ALA A 44 8.96 4.90 -21.30
C ALA A 44 8.23 3.91 -22.23
N ALA A 45 8.30 4.14 -23.55
CA ALA A 45 7.63 3.31 -24.54
C ALA A 45 8.11 1.85 -24.51
N LEU A 46 9.43 1.63 -24.43
CA LEU A 46 10.00 0.27 -24.35
C LEU A 46 9.62 -0.44 -23.05
N SER A 47 9.65 0.26 -21.92
CA SER A 47 9.31 -0.34 -20.61
C SER A 47 7.82 -0.70 -20.53
N MET A 48 6.96 0.23 -20.95
CA MET A 48 5.51 0.00 -21.00
C MET A 48 5.15 -1.09 -22.01
N GLY A 49 5.74 -1.04 -23.21
CA GLY A 49 5.51 -2.02 -24.27
C GLY A 49 5.96 -3.43 -23.87
N ALA A 50 7.13 -3.57 -23.27
CA ALA A 50 7.60 -4.86 -22.76
C ALA A 50 6.67 -5.44 -21.67
N TYR A 51 6.22 -4.60 -20.73
CA TYR A 51 5.29 -5.03 -19.68
C TYR A 51 3.95 -5.48 -20.26
N CYS A 52 3.34 -4.67 -21.13
CA CYS A 52 2.10 -5.01 -21.81
C CYS A 52 2.23 -6.28 -22.65
N LEU A 53 3.33 -6.43 -23.40
CA LEU A 53 3.58 -7.64 -24.20
C LEU A 53 3.68 -8.89 -23.31
N GLY A 54 4.40 -8.82 -22.20
CA GLY A 54 4.51 -9.95 -21.26
C GLY A 54 3.15 -10.35 -20.67
N LEU A 55 2.32 -9.38 -20.29
CA LEU A 55 0.97 -9.65 -19.79
C LEU A 55 0.02 -10.16 -20.87
N ALA A 56 0.10 -9.63 -22.09
CA ALA A 56 -0.70 -10.08 -23.23
C ALA A 56 -0.38 -11.53 -23.60
N LEU A 57 0.91 -11.90 -23.65
CA LEU A 57 1.34 -13.28 -23.88
C LEU A 57 0.86 -14.24 -22.78
N TYR A 58 0.69 -13.76 -21.56
CA TYR A 58 0.14 -14.54 -20.44
C TYR A 58 -1.41 -14.58 -20.41
N GLY A 59 -2.08 -13.72 -21.18
CA GLY A 59 -3.53 -13.55 -21.12
C GLY A 59 -4.02 -12.86 -19.84
N SER A 60 -3.19 -12.02 -19.21
CA SER A 60 -3.58 -11.23 -18.04
C SER A 60 -4.39 -10.00 -18.42
N TYR A 61 -5.35 -9.63 -17.58
CA TYR A 61 -6.10 -8.38 -17.72
C TYR A 61 -5.16 -7.16 -17.80
N PRO A 62 -5.37 -6.20 -18.74
CA PRO A 62 -6.56 -6.05 -19.59
C PRO A 62 -6.52 -6.78 -20.94
N PHE A 63 -5.46 -7.54 -21.23
CA PHE A 63 -5.24 -8.18 -22.52
C PHE A 63 -5.85 -9.60 -22.63
N GLY A 64 -6.32 -10.16 -21.51
CA GLY A 64 -6.99 -11.44 -21.47
C GLY A 64 -7.83 -11.64 -20.21
N PRO A 65 -8.45 -12.82 -20.05
CA PRO A 65 -9.42 -13.09 -19.00
C PRO A 65 -8.78 -13.38 -17.62
N HIS A 66 -7.48 -13.61 -17.53
CA HIS A 66 -6.83 -13.89 -16.25
C HIS A 66 -6.76 -12.61 -15.41
N SER A 67 -7.56 -12.57 -14.35
CA SER A 67 -7.60 -11.42 -13.43
C SER A 67 -6.24 -11.18 -12.77
N ARG A 68 -5.84 -9.91 -12.72
CA ARG A 68 -4.64 -9.46 -12.00
C ARG A 68 -4.92 -9.09 -10.54
N ALA A 69 -6.18 -9.16 -10.09
CA ALA A 69 -6.62 -8.66 -8.78
C ALA A 69 -6.19 -9.61 -7.64
N VAL A 70 -4.90 -9.74 -7.41
CA VAL A 70 -4.28 -10.68 -6.46
C VAL A 70 -3.87 -9.96 -5.17
N ASN A 71 -3.71 -10.69 -4.06
CA ASN A 71 -3.23 -10.11 -2.78
C ASN A 71 -3.92 -8.77 -2.41
N ASP A 72 -3.16 -7.73 -2.07
CA ASP A 72 -3.67 -6.41 -1.70
C ASP A 72 -4.20 -5.63 -2.91
N LEU A 73 -3.80 -5.97 -4.14
CA LEU A 73 -4.37 -5.36 -5.36
C LEU A 73 -5.88 -5.60 -5.42
N GLY A 74 -6.30 -6.85 -5.21
CA GLY A 74 -7.72 -7.21 -5.18
C GLY A 74 -8.43 -6.84 -3.87
N ASN A 75 -7.75 -6.99 -2.73
CA ASN A 75 -8.37 -6.80 -1.40
C ASN A 75 -8.42 -5.34 -0.93
N GLN A 76 -7.51 -4.47 -1.39
CA GLN A 76 -7.39 -3.07 -0.93
C GLN A 76 -7.39 -2.09 -2.10
N PHE A 77 -6.47 -2.22 -3.05
CA PHE A 77 -6.22 -1.14 -4.01
C PHE A 77 -7.34 -0.96 -5.03
N VAL A 78 -7.85 -2.03 -5.65
CA VAL A 78 -9.03 -1.91 -6.54
C VAL A 78 -10.23 -1.33 -5.77
N PRO A 79 -10.61 -1.84 -4.58
CA PRO A 79 -11.65 -1.20 -3.76
C PRO A 79 -11.39 0.28 -3.40
N PHE A 80 -10.17 0.66 -3.00
CA PHE A 80 -9.84 2.06 -2.70
C PHE A 80 -9.97 2.97 -3.93
N HIS A 81 -9.60 2.49 -5.12
CA HIS A 81 -9.76 3.28 -6.34
C HIS A 81 -11.21 3.34 -6.79
N ALA A 82 -12.00 2.27 -6.59
CA ALA A 82 -13.44 2.31 -6.78
C ALA A 82 -14.11 3.35 -5.87
N ARG A 83 -13.66 3.46 -4.62
CA ARG A 83 -14.07 4.53 -3.69
C ARG A 83 -13.60 5.91 -4.14
N LEU A 84 -12.37 6.05 -4.65
CA LEU A 84 -11.89 7.32 -5.19
C LEU A 84 -12.76 7.79 -6.35
N TRP A 85 -13.19 6.86 -7.21
CA TRP A 85 -14.18 7.16 -8.25
C TRP A 85 -15.47 7.73 -7.64
N ASP A 86 -16.01 7.07 -6.61
CA ASP A 86 -17.24 7.50 -5.95
C ASP A 86 -17.09 8.89 -5.29
N LEU A 87 -15.91 9.20 -4.73
CA LEU A 87 -15.57 10.50 -4.18
C LEU A 87 -15.54 11.60 -5.24
N ILE A 88 -14.92 11.33 -6.39
CA ILE A 88 -14.82 12.29 -7.51
C ILE A 88 -16.20 12.59 -8.10
N HIS A 89 -17.09 11.58 -8.15
CA HIS A 89 -18.42 11.69 -8.75
C HIS A 89 -19.53 12.02 -7.74
N GLY A 90 -19.21 12.20 -6.46
CA GLY A 90 -20.19 12.57 -5.43
C GLY A 90 -21.22 11.48 -5.09
N THR A 91 -20.96 10.21 -5.39
CA THR A 91 -21.88 9.07 -5.15
C THR A 91 -21.67 8.38 -3.80
N THR A 92 -20.75 8.90 -2.99
CA THR A 92 -20.28 8.33 -1.74
C THR A 92 -21.12 8.74 -0.52
N SER A 93 -21.38 7.80 0.39
CA SER A 93 -21.67 8.12 1.79
C SER A 93 -20.38 8.51 2.53
N GLY A 94 -20.05 9.81 2.50
CA GLY A 94 -18.87 10.41 3.15
C GLY A 94 -18.02 11.27 2.23
N ASP A 95 -16.86 11.69 2.71
CA ASP A 95 -15.89 12.49 1.96
C ASP A 95 -14.43 12.09 2.27
N LEU A 96 -13.46 12.92 1.89
CA LEU A 96 -12.03 12.69 2.14
C LEU A 96 -11.69 12.55 3.63
N PHE A 97 -12.49 13.10 4.54
CA PHE A 97 -12.17 13.12 5.96
C PHE A 97 -12.78 11.91 6.66
N PHE A 98 -14.00 11.52 6.29
CA PHE A 98 -14.74 10.45 6.94
C PHE A 98 -15.50 9.58 5.95
N ASN A 99 -15.43 8.27 6.15
CA ASN A 99 -16.11 7.25 5.36
C ASN A 99 -17.21 6.60 6.20
N TRP A 100 -18.48 6.84 5.85
CA TRP A 100 -19.64 6.22 6.52
C TRP A 100 -19.89 4.79 6.06
N GLY A 101 -19.38 4.43 4.88
CA GLY A 101 -19.63 3.18 4.18
C GLY A 101 -18.90 1.98 4.77
N SER A 102 -17.75 2.16 5.42
CA SER A 102 -16.91 1.07 5.90
C SER A 102 -16.73 1.09 7.41
N GLY A 103 -16.63 -0.09 8.04
CA GLY A 103 -16.49 -0.23 9.49
C GLY A 103 -17.61 0.46 10.29
N TYR A 104 -18.77 0.66 9.67
CA TYR A 104 -19.88 1.50 10.14
C TYR A 104 -19.53 2.95 10.49
N GLY A 105 -18.45 3.49 9.89
CA GLY A 105 -17.96 4.85 10.12
C GLY A 105 -16.51 4.88 10.56
N VAL A 106 -15.61 5.28 9.65
CA VAL A 106 -14.16 5.35 9.90
C VAL A 106 -13.54 6.65 9.37
N PRO A 107 -12.49 7.18 10.04
CA PRO A 107 -11.61 8.20 9.44
C PRO A 107 -11.05 7.74 8.10
N PHE A 108 -10.90 8.64 7.12
CA PHE A 108 -10.46 8.25 5.79
C PHE A 108 -9.24 9.03 5.26
N LEU A 109 -8.93 10.20 5.81
CA LEU A 109 -7.88 11.06 5.23
C LEU A 109 -6.49 10.42 5.24
N ALA A 110 -6.17 9.60 6.26
CA ALA A 110 -4.90 8.87 6.32
C ALA A 110 -4.81 7.78 5.23
N ASP A 111 -5.89 7.04 5.00
CA ASP A 111 -5.99 6.07 3.92
C ASP A 111 -5.83 6.72 2.56
N PHE A 112 -6.50 7.85 2.34
CA PHE A 112 -6.34 8.63 1.11
C PHE A 112 -4.88 9.02 0.87
N PHE A 113 -4.22 9.58 1.89
CA PHE A 113 -2.81 9.97 1.84
C PHE A 113 -1.86 8.81 1.53
N THR A 114 -2.14 7.63 2.05
CA THR A 114 -1.26 6.47 1.90
C THR A 114 -1.51 5.71 0.60
N TYR A 115 -2.78 5.46 0.25
CA TYR A 115 -3.17 4.53 -0.80
C TYR A 115 -3.52 5.17 -2.14
N LEU A 116 -3.86 6.47 -2.17
CA LEU A 116 -4.50 7.11 -3.34
C LEU A 116 -3.80 8.37 -3.86
N MET A 117 -2.77 8.87 -3.18
CA MET A 117 -2.08 10.10 -3.60
C MET A 117 -1.11 9.93 -4.77
N ASN A 118 -0.86 8.71 -5.25
CA ASN A 118 -0.15 8.53 -6.51
C ASN A 118 -0.90 9.34 -7.59
N PRO A 119 -0.28 10.32 -8.27
CA PRO A 119 -0.98 11.19 -9.22
C PRO A 119 -1.75 10.44 -10.31
N PHE A 120 -1.30 9.24 -10.69
CA PHE A 120 -2.00 8.43 -11.68
C PHE A 120 -3.28 7.77 -11.14
N SER A 121 -3.47 7.66 -9.82
CA SER A 121 -4.70 7.11 -9.21
C SER A 121 -5.95 7.90 -9.58
N TRP A 122 -5.80 9.20 -9.84
CA TRP A 122 -6.88 10.10 -10.22
C TRP A 122 -7.44 9.82 -11.61
N LEU A 123 -6.71 9.08 -12.45
CA LEU A 123 -7.22 8.61 -13.75
C LEU A 123 -8.50 7.81 -13.60
N VAL A 124 -8.74 7.19 -12.43
CA VAL A 124 -9.99 6.46 -12.19
C VAL A 124 -11.22 7.32 -12.49
N GLY A 125 -11.17 8.62 -12.19
CA GLY A 125 -12.28 9.56 -12.45
C GLY A 125 -12.64 9.73 -13.93
N LEU A 126 -11.80 9.29 -14.87
CA LEU A 126 -12.01 9.44 -16.31
C LEU A 126 -12.65 8.20 -16.96
N PHE A 127 -12.81 7.10 -16.23
CA PHE A 127 -13.33 5.84 -16.75
C PHE A 127 -14.68 5.48 -16.12
N PRO A 128 -15.52 4.66 -16.78
CA PRO A 128 -16.68 4.05 -16.13
C PRO A 128 -16.25 3.28 -14.87
N ARG A 129 -17.01 3.39 -13.78
CA ARG A 129 -16.65 2.73 -12.51
C ARG A 129 -16.51 1.21 -12.63
N ALA A 130 -17.33 0.57 -13.47
CA ALA A 130 -17.24 -0.87 -13.72
C ALA A 130 -15.89 -1.29 -14.32
N LEU A 131 -15.15 -0.36 -14.93
CA LEU A 131 -13.82 -0.57 -15.48
C LEU A 131 -12.71 -0.04 -14.57
N ALA A 132 -12.97 0.26 -13.29
CA ALA A 132 -11.97 0.87 -12.41
C ALA A 132 -10.68 0.03 -12.21
N ASP A 133 -10.66 -1.27 -12.55
CA ASP A 133 -9.42 -2.06 -12.58
C ASP A 133 -8.45 -1.60 -13.70
N LEU A 134 -8.98 -1.11 -14.84
CA LEU A 134 -8.18 -0.58 -15.95
C LEU A 134 -7.32 0.65 -15.57
N PRO A 135 -7.87 1.75 -15.01
CA PRO A 135 -7.05 2.87 -14.56
C PRO A 135 -6.10 2.48 -13.41
N VAL A 136 -6.43 1.48 -12.58
CA VAL A 136 -5.48 0.95 -11.58
C VAL A 136 -4.31 0.24 -12.27
N PHE A 137 -4.55 -0.45 -13.39
CA PHE A 137 -3.48 -1.01 -14.23
C PHE A 137 -2.63 0.12 -14.84
N LEU A 138 -3.28 1.18 -15.32
CA LEU A 138 -2.59 2.36 -15.86
C LEU A 138 -1.72 3.07 -14.82
N VAL A 139 -2.09 3.08 -13.53
CA VAL A 139 -1.23 3.61 -12.46
C VAL A 139 0.13 2.91 -12.45
N THR A 140 0.13 1.58 -12.48
CA THR A 140 1.36 0.77 -12.54
C THR A 140 2.12 1.04 -13.84
N LEU A 141 1.43 0.97 -14.99
CA LEU A 141 2.04 1.14 -16.30
C LEU A 141 2.69 2.51 -16.50
N LEU A 142 2.00 3.59 -16.12
CA LEU A 142 2.50 4.96 -16.25
C LEU A 142 3.61 5.26 -15.24
N SER A 143 3.57 4.65 -14.06
CA SER A 143 4.68 4.73 -13.09
C SER A 143 5.95 4.05 -13.63
N ILE A 144 5.82 2.89 -14.29
CA ILE A 144 6.92 2.22 -15.01
C ILE A 144 7.51 3.16 -16.06
N GLY A 145 6.66 3.72 -16.92
CA GLY A 145 7.09 4.61 -18.00
C GLY A 145 7.79 5.87 -17.48
N LEU A 146 7.18 6.55 -16.51
CA LEU A 146 7.72 7.78 -15.92
C LEU A 146 9.01 7.51 -15.13
N GLY A 147 9.07 6.42 -14.36
CA GLY A 147 10.27 6.01 -13.64
C GLY A 147 11.45 5.76 -14.58
N ALA A 148 11.24 5.03 -15.68
CA ALA A 148 12.25 4.79 -16.71
C ALA A 148 12.68 6.08 -17.43
N ALA A 149 11.72 6.96 -17.77
CA ALA A 149 12.01 8.24 -18.40
C ALA A 149 12.85 9.16 -17.50
N LEU A 150 12.48 9.29 -16.22
CA LEU A 150 13.23 10.10 -15.26
C LEU A 150 14.60 9.50 -14.95
N MET A 151 14.71 8.17 -14.85
CA MET A 151 16.00 7.51 -14.71
C MET A 151 16.90 7.82 -15.91
N THR A 152 16.37 7.79 -17.13
CA THR A 152 17.12 8.18 -18.34
C THR A 152 17.69 9.59 -18.23
N VAL A 153 16.91 10.53 -17.69
CA VAL A 153 17.36 11.91 -17.42
C VAL A 153 18.44 11.93 -16.35
N LEU A 154 18.23 11.26 -15.22
CA LEU A 154 19.18 11.18 -14.11
C LEU A 154 20.54 10.59 -14.55
N LEU A 155 20.53 9.49 -15.32
CA LEU A 155 21.75 8.89 -15.86
C LEU A 155 22.57 9.91 -16.67
N GLY A 156 21.90 10.73 -17.49
CA GLY A 156 22.55 11.80 -18.25
C GLY A 156 23.15 12.91 -17.37
N ARG A 157 22.64 13.10 -16.15
CA ARG A 157 23.21 14.02 -15.15
C ARG A 157 24.41 13.44 -14.42
N LEU A 158 24.45 12.11 -14.23
CA LEU A 158 25.60 11.41 -13.65
C LEU A 158 26.80 11.44 -14.60
N ARG A 159 26.58 11.12 -15.88
CA ARG A 159 27.60 11.19 -16.92
C ARG A 159 26.96 11.48 -18.29
N PRO A 160 27.48 12.43 -19.09
CA PRO A 160 27.02 12.64 -20.45
C PRO A 160 27.27 11.41 -21.33
N GLY A 161 26.38 11.16 -22.29
CA GLY A 161 26.51 10.07 -23.25
C GLY A 161 25.24 9.89 -24.08
N SER A 162 25.22 8.82 -24.90
CA SER A 162 24.09 8.51 -25.80
C SER A 162 22.75 8.48 -25.05
N GLY A 163 21.76 9.21 -25.56
CA GLY A 163 20.40 9.20 -25.03
C GLY A 163 19.75 7.82 -25.17
N THR A 164 19.88 7.19 -26.34
CA THR A 164 19.34 5.85 -26.62
C THR A 164 19.89 4.80 -25.65
N LEU A 165 21.19 4.80 -25.38
CA LEU A 165 21.77 3.80 -24.46
C LEU A 165 21.32 4.01 -23.01
N ARG A 166 21.16 5.27 -22.58
CA ARG A 166 20.55 5.57 -21.26
C ARG A 166 19.11 5.07 -21.20
N ALA A 167 18.35 5.26 -22.28
CA ALA A 167 16.98 4.79 -22.38
C ALA A 167 16.89 3.27 -22.28
N LEU A 168 17.73 2.56 -23.04
CA LEU A 168 17.83 1.10 -23.02
C LEU A 168 18.17 0.55 -21.62
N LEU A 169 19.14 1.13 -20.91
CA LEU A 169 19.44 0.72 -19.53
C LEU A 169 18.31 1.05 -18.53
N SER A 170 17.58 2.15 -18.78
CA SER A 170 16.49 2.56 -17.90
C SER A 170 15.25 1.65 -18.00
N VAL A 171 15.12 0.86 -19.07
CA VAL A 171 14.13 -0.24 -19.12
C VAL A 171 14.36 -1.24 -17.99
N GLY A 172 15.62 -1.52 -17.69
CA GLY A 172 16.03 -2.37 -16.57
C GLY A 172 15.62 -1.84 -15.20
N TYR A 173 15.50 -0.51 -15.06
CA TYR A 173 14.95 0.12 -13.85
C TYR A 173 13.42 0.05 -13.83
N GLY A 174 12.77 0.41 -14.95
CA GLY A 174 11.31 0.40 -15.07
C GLY A 174 10.69 -0.98 -14.86
N LEU A 175 11.42 -2.05 -15.22
CA LEU A 175 11.00 -3.45 -15.09
C LEU A 175 11.94 -4.26 -14.20
N CYS A 176 12.51 -3.62 -13.16
CA CYS A 176 13.32 -4.33 -12.20
C CYS A 176 12.48 -5.37 -11.44
N ALA A 177 13.16 -6.34 -10.82
CA ALA A 177 12.48 -7.43 -10.10
C ALA A 177 11.52 -6.93 -9.03
N TRP A 178 11.84 -5.83 -8.34
CA TRP A 178 10.93 -5.23 -7.36
C TRP A 178 9.59 -4.80 -7.98
N VAL A 179 9.59 -4.20 -9.17
CA VAL A 179 8.34 -3.83 -9.87
C VAL A 179 7.52 -5.07 -10.19
N LEU A 180 8.16 -6.11 -10.73
CA LEU A 180 7.48 -7.31 -11.22
C LEU A 180 7.05 -8.27 -10.12
N ASN A 181 7.63 -8.21 -8.92
CA ASN A 181 7.31 -9.09 -7.79
C ASN A 181 6.47 -8.41 -6.70
N ASP A 182 6.81 -7.16 -6.35
CA ASP A 182 6.15 -6.42 -5.27
C ASP A 182 5.30 -5.27 -5.83
N GLY A 183 5.93 -4.32 -6.54
CA GLY A 183 5.33 -3.03 -6.90
C GLY A 183 4.02 -3.11 -7.70
N PHE A 184 3.89 -4.06 -8.63
CA PHE A 184 2.68 -4.17 -9.47
C PHE A 184 1.37 -4.43 -8.68
N ALA A 185 1.44 -5.10 -7.51
CA ALA A 185 0.30 -5.40 -6.65
C ALA A 185 -0.02 -4.25 -5.69
N ASP A 186 0.89 -3.31 -5.55
CA ASP A 186 0.82 -2.18 -4.65
C ASP A 186 1.01 -0.87 -5.43
N PRO A 187 0.01 -0.40 -6.20
CA PRO A 187 0.11 0.79 -7.05
C PRO A 187 0.57 2.07 -6.31
N MET A 188 0.36 2.16 -4.98
CA MET A 188 0.90 3.25 -4.18
C MET A 188 2.43 3.22 -4.09
N TRP A 189 3.05 2.04 -4.01
CA TRP A 189 4.50 1.90 -3.92
C TRP A 189 5.19 2.26 -5.23
N MET A 190 4.51 2.07 -6.36
CA MET A 190 5.04 2.41 -7.68
C MET A 190 5.46 3.88 -7.80
N TRP A 191 4.95 4.77 -6.94
CA TRP A 191 5.45 6.14 -6.87
C TRP A 191 6.90 6.23 -6.37
N GLY A 192 7.38 5.27 -5.58
CA GLY A 192 8.78 5.14 -5.20
C GLY A 192 9.73 5.01 -6.39
N LEU A 193 9.31 4.26 -7.41
CA LEU A 193 10.04 4.10 -8.68
C LEU A 193 10.21 5.45 -9.39
N VAL A 194 9.22 6.34 -9.28
CA VAL A 194 9.28 7.71 -9.82
C VAL A 194 10.10 8.62 -8.89
N ALA A 195 9.91 8.48 -7.58
CA ALA A 195 10.50 9.33 -6.56
C ALA A 195 12.04 9.30 -6.57
N LEU A 196 12.66 8.12 -6.70
CA LEU A 196 14.12 7.99 -6.67
C LEU A 196 14.84 8.81 -7.77
N PRO A 197 14.52 8.65 -9.06
CA PRO A 197 15.14 9.49 -10.08
C PRO A 197 14.73 10.96 -9.96
N LEU A 198 13.50 11.25 -9.49
CA LEU A 198 13.02 12.62 -9.28
C LEU A 198 13.84 13.37 -8.21
N THR A 199 14.02 12.77 -7.03
CA THR A 199 14.84 13.32 -5.94
C THR A 199 16.32 13.36 -6.33
N GLY A 200 16.81 12.37 -7.08
CA GLY A 200 18.15 12.36 -7.66
C GLY A 200 18.43 13.54 -8.59
N ILE A 201 17.46 13.90 -9.45
CA ILE A 201 17.55 15.09 -10.33
C ILE A 201 17.57 16.37 -9.50
N ALA A 202 16.73 16.48 -8.46
CA ALA A 202 16.72 17.62 -7.55
C ALA A 202 18.06 17.77 -6.80
N ALA A 203 18.63 16.67 -6.33
CA ALA A 203 19.95 16.65 -5.69
C ALA A 203 21.07 17.08 -6.65
N ASP A 204 21.01 16.69 -7.93
CA ASP A 204 21.95 17.15 -8.96
C ASP A 204 21.88 18.67 -9.18
N TRP A 205 20.69 19.28 -9.12
CA TRP A 205 20.55 20.74 -9.21
C TRP A 205 21.20 21.47 -8.03
N CYS A 206 21.20 20.88 -6.84
CA CYS A 206 21.92 21.40 -5.68
C CYS A 206 23.44 21.40 -5.89
N LEU A 207 24.00 20.35 -6.49
CA LEU A 207 25.42 20.32 -6.88
C LEU A 207 25.76 21.44 -7.87
N ARG A 208 24.87 21.71 -8.82
CA ARG A 208 25.03 22.75 -9.85
C ARG A 208 24.67 24.17 -9.40
N ARG A 209 24.22 24.36 -8.16
CA ARG A 209 23.75 25.66 -7.60
C ARG A 209 22.59 26.26 -8.39
N THR A 210 21.63 25.45 -8.82
CA THR A 210 20.48 25.89 -9.61
C THR A 210 19.16 25.38 -9.04
N ARG A 211 18.05 26.03 -9.40
CA ARG A 211 16.68 25.48 -9.32
C ARG A 211 16.26 24.93 -7.95
N TRP A 212 16.68 25.55 -6.85
CA TRP A 212 16.33 25.11 -5.49
C TRP A 212 14.81 25.02 -5.29
N VAL A 213 14.04 26.04 -5.70
CA VAL A 213 12.57 26.05 -5.58
C VAL A 213 11.93 24.87 -6.33
N ALA A 214 12.30 24.66 -7.60
CA ALA A 214 11.79 23.53 -8.36
C ALA A 214 12.21 22.19 -7.74
N GLY A 215 13.44 22.07 -7.23
CA GLY A 215 13.89 20.88 -6.52
C GLY A 215 13.10 20.62 -5.24
N THR A 216 12.76 21.66 -4.48
CA THR A 216 11.87 21.57 -3.30
C THR A 216 10.48 21.07 -3.68
N LEU A 217 9.90 21.57 -4.78
CA LEU A 217 8.62 21.11 -5.29
C LEU A 217 8.67 19.66 -5.81
N LEU A 218 9.79 19.23 -6.39
CA LEU A 218 10.00 17.83 -6.78
C LEU A 218 10.05 16.90 -5.57
N VAL A 219 10.71 17.31 -4.47
CA VAL A 219 10.72 16.55 -3.21
C VAL A 219 9.31 16.51 -2.62
N ALA A 220 8.58 17.63 -2.58
CA ALA A 220 7.21 17.67 -2.10
C ALA A 220 6.30 16.74 -2.93
N LEU A 221 6.44 16.74 -4.26
CA LEU A 221 5.69 15.84 -5.14
C LEU A 221 6.04 14.36 -4.89
N ALA A 222 7.31 14.03 -4.65
CA ALA A 222 7.72 12.68 -4.29
C ALA A 222 7.03 12.24 -2.98
N TRP A 223 7.13 13.05 -1.92
CA TRP A 223 6.57 12.74 -0.60
C TRP A 223 5.05 12.77 -0.55
N ALA A 224 4.40 13.65 -1.32
CA ALA A 224 2.96 13.69 -1.42
C ALA A 224 2.41 12.42 -2.10
N GLY A 225 3.03 11.96 -3.19
CA GLY A 225 2.50 10.82 -3.92
C GLY A 225 2.56 9.50 -3.15
N ASN A 226 3.60 9.29 -2.34
CA ASN A 226 3.65 8.22 -1.34
C ASN A 226 4.81 8.47 -0.36
N PHE A 227 4.53 9.00 0.84
CA PHE A 227 5.57 9.36 1.82
C PHE A 227 6.46 8.17 2.22
N TYR A 228 5.89 6.96 2.23
CA TYR A 228 6.57 5.74 2.64
C TYR A 228 7.74 5.37 1.70
N THR A 229 7.47 5.21 0.40
CA THR A 229 8.52 4.93 -0.59
C THR A 229 9.37 6.15 -0.93
N ALA A 230 8.84 7.37 -0.78
CA ALA A 230 9.60 8.61 -0.94
C ALA A 230 10.68 8.77 0.14
N ALA A 231 10.43 8.33 1.38
CA ALA A 231 11.44 8.30 2.43
C ALA A 231 12.63 7.40 2.04
N MET A 232 12.35 6.20 1.53
CA MET A 232 13.38 5.28 1.02
C MET A 232 14.17 5.89 -0.15
N ALA A 233 13.47 6.48 -1.13
CA ALA A 233 14.08 7.17 -2.26
C ALA A 233 14.97 8.35 -1.84
N THR A 234 14.54 9.11 -0.83
CA THR A 234 15.28 10.25 -0.27
C THR A 234 16.56 9.78 0.43
N LEU A 235 16.48 8.71 1.22
CA LEU A 235 17.65 8.12 1.88
C LEU A 235 18.67 7.61 0.85
N ALA A 236 18.23 6.86 -0.17
CA ALA A 236 19.09 6.39 -1.24
C ALA A 236 19.72 7.55 -2.03
N THR A 237 18.96 8.61 -2.30
CA THR A 237 19.47 9.83 -2.95
C THR A 237 20.55 10.50 -2.10
N ALA A 238 20.37 10.55 -0.77
CA ALA A 238 21.36 11.10 0.15
C ALA A 238 22.66 10.30 0.14
N LEU A 239 22.58 8.96 0.11
CA LEU A 239 23.75 8.08 0.00
C LEU A 239 24.51 8.29 -1.33
N VAL A 240 23.78 8.32 -2.45
CA VAL A 240 24.37 8.58 -3.78
C VAL A 240 25.01 9.97 -3.83
N LEU A 241 24.33 10.99 -3.29
CA LEU A 241 24.88 12.35 -3.22
C LEU A 241 26.15 12.41 -2.35
N GLY A 242 26.13 11.75 -1.19
CA GLY A 242 27.29 11.62 -0.30
C GLY A 242 28.49 11.01 -1.01
N LEU A 243 28.30 9.87 -1.69
CA LEU A 243 29.34 9.23 -2.49
C LEU A 243 29.89 10.17 -3.59
N ARG A 244 29.00 10.87 -4.32
CA ARG A 244 29.41 11.83 -5.36
C ARG A 244 30.23 12.98 -4.78
N LEU A 245 29.90 13.48 -3.59
CA LEU A 245 30.67 14.54 -2.91
C LEU A 245 32.02 14.03 -2.38
N LEU A 246 32.09 12.80 -1.88
CA LEU A 246 33.33 12.19 -1.39
C LEU A 246 34.32 11.92 -2.54
N THR A 247 33.80 11.51 -3.70
CA THR A 247 34.60 11.17 -4.89
C THR A 247 34.93 12.37 -5.78
N ALA A 248 34.36 13.55 -5.53
CA ALA A 248 34.61 14.77 -6.29
C ALA A 248 35.98 15.41 -5.96
N THR A 249 37.05 14.93 -6.60
CA THR A 249 38.44 15.37 -6.35
C THR A 249 38.68 16.86 -6.61
N GLY A 250 37.99 17.47 -7.57
CA GLY A 250 38.13 18.90 -7.92
C GLY A 250 37.31 19.88 -7.07
N MET A 251 36.54 19.42 -6.07
CA MET A 251 35.67 20.31 -5.28
C MET A 251 36.25 20.56 -3.86
N PRO A 252 36.48 21.82 -3.44
CA PRO A 252 36.93 22.14 -2.09
C PRO A 252 35.94 21.69 -1.01
N ARG A 253 36.42 21.32 0.19
CA ARG A 253 35.59 20.84 1.32
C ARG A 253 34.44 21.80 1.67
N ARG A 254 34.72 23.11 1.69
CA ARG A 254 33.70 24.15 1.96
C ARG A 254 32.55 24.12 0.95
N ASP A 255 32.86 23.90 -0.32
CA ASP A 255 31.85 23.85 -1.38
C ASP A 255 31.04 22.54 -1.37
N ARG A 256 31.67 21.43 -0.95
CA ARG A 256 30.97 20.16 -0.67
C ARG A 256 29.95 20.33 0.46
N LEU A 257 30.36 20.95 1.57
CA LEU A 257 29.48 21.23 2.72
C LEU A 257 28.33 22.17 2.33
N ARG A 258 28.60 23.22 1.55
CA ARG A 258 27.55 24.10 1.01
C ARG A 258 26.58 23.36 0.10
N ALA A 259 27.06 22.41 -0.71
CA ALA A 259 26.21 21.59 -1.56
C ALA A 259 25.32 20.64 -0.75
N ALA A 260 25.88 20.01 0.29
CA ALA A 260 25.12 19.21 1.23
C ALA A 260 24.05 20.05 1.96
N GLY A 261 24.41 21.23 2.48
CA GLY A 261 23.46 22.14 3.14
C GLY A 261 22.32 22.61 2.23
N ARG A 262 22.60 22.87 0.94
CA ARG A 262 21.55 23.15 -0.06
C ARG A 262 20.61 21.97 -0.26
N ALA A 263 21.16 20.75 -0.38
CA ALA A 263 20.36 19.55 -0.57
C ALA A 263 19.50 19.23 0.66
N VAL A 264 20.06 19.36 1.87
CA VAL A 264 19.34 19.15 3.14
C VAL A 264 18.23 20.18 3.30
N SER A 265 18.50 21.47 3.12
CA SER A 265 17.46 22.52 3.22
C SER A 265 16.36 22.35 2.18
N MET A 266 16.71 21.99 0.93
CA MET A 266 15.73 21.69 -0.13
C MET A 266 14.84 20.50 0.25
N ALA A 267 15.45 19.41 0.71
CA ALA A 267 14.72 18.19 1.09
C ALA A 267 13.81 18.46 2.29
N LEU A 268 14.32 19.06 3.37
CA LEU A 268 13.53 19.38 4.56
C LEU A 268 12.36 20.31 4.25
N THR A 269 12.56 21.33 3.42
CA THR A 269 11.47 22.23 3.02
C THR A 269 10.42 21.48 2.18
N GLY A 270 10.84 20.59 1.27
CA GLY A 270 9.93 19.80 0.45
C GLY A 270 9.11 18.80 1.27
N ILE A 271 9.71 18.19 2.28
CA ILE A 271 9.04 17.31 3.24
C ILE A 271 8.07 18.13 4.12
N LEU A 272 8.48 19.31 4.55
CA LEU A 272 7.64 20.16 5.41
C LEU A 272 6.40 20.69 4.66
N LEU A 273 6.50 20.92 3.34
CA LEU A 273 5.34 21.22 2.50
C LEU A 273 4.29 20.10 2.52
N THR A 274 4.68 18.86 2.75
CA THR A 274 3.76 17.71 2.86
C THR A 274 3.43 17.34 4.31
N ALA A 275 3.67 18.24 5.27
CA ALA A 275 3.40 17.99 6.69
C ALA A 275 1.96 17.52 7.03
N PRO A 276 0.87 17.95 6.34
CA PRO A 276 -0.46 17.37 6.54
C PRO A 276 -0.51 15.86 6.32
N VAL A 277 0.19 15.37 5.28
CA VAL A 277 0.32 13.94 4.97
C VAL A 277 0.93 13.22 6.16
N LEU A 278 2.08 13.68 6.64
CA LEU A 278 2.82 13.05 7.73
C LEU A 278 2.11 13.11 9.08
N THR A 279 1.59 14.27 9.45
CA THR A 279 0.96 14.46 10.77
C THR A 279 -0.36 13.70 10.92
N VAL A 280 -1.20 13.68 9.89
CA VAL A 280 -2.46 12.92 9.90
C VAL A 280 -2.19 11.42 9.91
N THR A 281 -1.32 10.94 9.02
CA THR A 281 -0.97 9.50 8.94
C THR A 281 -0.28 9.00 10.21
N PHE A 282 0.59 9.80 10.81
CA PHE A 282 1.23 9.45 12.08
C PHE A 282 0.21 9.31 13.22
N ARG A 283 -0.72 10.27 13.36
CA ARG A 283 -1.77 10.22 14.37
C ARG A 283 -2.73 9.04 14.15
N ALA A 284 -3.09 8.77 12.89
CA ALA A 284 -3.91 7.63 12.52
C ALA A 284 -3.21 6.30 12.82
N SER A 285 -1.91 6.18 12.50
CA SER A 285 -1.10 4.99 12.78
C SER A 285 -1.04 4.70 14.29
N HIS A 286 -0.84 5.72 15.12
CA HIS A 286 -0.86 5.57 16.59
C HIS A 286 -2.23 5.15 17.14
N ALA A 287 -3.32 5.58 16.51
CA ALA A 287 -4.68 5.19 16.89
C ALA A 287 -5.10 3.83 16.32
N ALA A 288 -4.36 3.30 15.34
CA ALA A 288 -4.67 2.06 14.65
C ALA A 288 -4.54 0.84 15.56
N GLN A 289 -5.20 -0.26 15.18
CA GLN A 289 -5.03 -1.51 15.89
C GLN A 289 -3.58 -1.99 15.77
N PRO A 290 -2.92 -2.37 16.89
CA PRO A 290 -1.51 -2.73 16.89
C PRO A 290 -1.20 -3.79 15.84
N ALA A 291 -0.09 -3.59 15.14
CA ALA A 291 0.44 -4.63 14.27
C ALA A 291 0.78 -5.87 15.12
N PRO A 292 0.75 -7.08 14.52
CA PRO A 292 1.42 -8.22 15.13
C PRO A 292 2.85 -7.86 15.53
N GLU A 293 3.31 -8.33 16.67
CA GLU A 293 4.75 -8.35 16.94
C GLU A 293 5.40 -9.18 15.84
N VAL A 294 6.23 -8.52 15.04
CA VAL A 294 7.04 -9.15 14.01
C VAL A 294 8.42 -9.29 14.62
N SER A 295 8.89 -10.52 14.80
CA SER A 295 10.28 -10.80 15.13
C SER A 295 11.08 -10.90 13.83
N TYR A 296 12.24 -10.25 13.78
CA TYR A 296 13.16 -10.45 12.67
C TYR A 296 13.75 -11.86 12.74
N ALA A 297 13.40 -12.73 11.80
CA ALA A 297 13.82 -14.14 11.78
C ALA A 297 15.23 -14.36 11.18
N GLY A 298 16.02 -13.29 11.03
CA GLY A 298 17.29 -13.33 10.29
C GLY A 298 17.12 -13.13 8.78
N GLY A 299 18.23 -12.81 8.11
CA GLY A 299 18.25 -12.62 6.67
C GLY A 299 18.30 -13.95 5.93
N PRO A 300 17.78 -14.03 4.68
CA PRO A 300 17.87 -15.22 3.86
C PRO A 300 19.34 -15.58 3.58
N PRO A 301 19.65 -16.86 3.30
CA PRO A 301 21.01 -17.27 2.94
C PRO A 301 21.58 -16.44 1.80
N LEU A 302 22.89 -16.17 1.82
CA LEU A 302 23.55 -15.31 0.82
C LEU A 302 23.30 -15.80 -0.62
N LEU A 303 23.39 -17.11 -0.86
CA LEU A 303 23.16 -17.69 -2.19
C LEU A 303 21.74 -17.42 -2.70
N HIS A 304 20.77 -17.43 -1.79
CA HIS A 304 19.38 -17.10 -2.09
C HIS A 304 19.17 -15.60 -2.36
N GLN A 305 19.95 -14.72 -1.73
CA GLN A 305 19.92 -13.27 -2.01
C GLN A 305 20.52 -12.95 -3.39
N VAL A 306 21.69 -13.51 -3.71
CA VAL A 306 22.37 -13.22 -4.97
C VAL A 306 21.68 -13.87 -6.17
N SER A 307 20.90 -14.94 -5.98
CA SER A 307 20.06 -15.50 -7.04
C SER A 307 18.97 -14.53 -7.51
N GLN A 308 18.52 -13.60 -6.65
CA GLN A 308 17.55 -12.55 -7.02
C GLN A 308 18.12 -11.49 -7.97
N LEU A 309 19.43 -11.51 -8.24
CA LEU A 309 20.06 -10.72 -9.30
C LEU A 309 19.84 -11.34 -10.68
N LEU A 310 19.40 -12.59 -10.77
CA LEU A 310 19.15 -13.30 -12.02
C LEU A 310 17.68 -13.10 -12.47
N PRO A 311 17.42 -12.98 -13.79
CA PRO A 311 16.08 -12.79 -14.30
C PRO A 311 15.19 -14.03 -14.21
N GLY A 312 13.89 -13.78 -14.32
CA GLY A 312 12.95 -14.72 -14.92
C GLY A 312 12.31 -15.72 -13.96
N GLY A 313 12.73 -15.73 -12.69
CA GLY A 313 12.08 -16.54 -11.65
C GLY A 313 11.58 -15.70 -10.47
N HIS A 314 10.81 -16.37 -9.62
CA HIS A 314 10.27 -15.86 -8.36
C HIS A 314 10.17 -17.02 -7.38
N ASP A 315 10.54 -16.80 -6.12
CA ASP A 315 10.38 -17.78 -5.04
C ASP A 315 9.32 -17.31 -4.05
N ALA A 316 8.65 -18.25 -3.39
CA ALA A 316 7.76 -17.99 -2.26
C ALA A 316 8.51 -17.51 -1.00
N THR A 317 9.81 -17.82 -0.90
CA THR A 317 10.67 -17.33 0.19
C THR A 317 10.97 -15.84 0.02
N PRO A 318 10.72 -14.98 1.02
CA PRO A 318 11.03 -13.56 0.91
C PRO A 318 12.54 -13.30 0.80
N ALA A 319 12.96 -12.63 -0.28
CA ALA A 319 14.31 -12.11 -0.49
C ALA A 319 14.27 -10.74 -1.18
N PRO A 320 15.34 -9.92 -1.13
CA PRO A 320 15.38 -8.69 -1.89
C PRO A 320 15.27 -8.97 -3.38
N ASN A 321 14.25 -8.45 -4.06
CA ASN A 321 14.05 -8.63 -5.50
C ASN A 321 14.95 -7.64 -6.30
N LEU A 322 16.07 -8.10 -6.89
CA LEU A 322 17.16 -7.19 -7.32
C LEU A 322 17.44 -7.08 -8.82
N PHE A 323 17.05 -8.04 -9.68
CA PHE A 323 17.41 -8.03 -11.10
C PHE A 323 16.99 -6.73 -11.84
N ILE A 324 17.82 -6.30 -12.80
CA ILE A 324 17.68 -5.03 -13.56
C ILE A 324 17.85 -5.18 -15.08
N GLY A 325 17.58 -6.35 -15.64
CA GLY A 325 17.92 -6.63 -17.05
C GLY A 325 19.29 -7.30 -17.20
N VAL A 326 19.42 -8.24 -18.16
CA VAL A 326 20.69 -8.91 -18.46
C VAL A 326 21.79 -7.93 -18.89
N PRO A 327 21.52 -6.89 -19.73
CA PRO A 327 22.51 -5.87 -20.03
C PRO A 327 22.96 -5.09 -18.81
N GLY A 328 22.03 -4.78 -17.89
CA GLY A 328 22.34 -4.10 -16.64
C GLY A 328 23.28 -4.95 -15.77
N LEU A 329 22.92 -6.22 -15.57
CA LEU A 329 23.67 -7.19 -14.78
C LEU A 329 25.10 -7.40 -15.32
N LEU A 330 25.26 -7.59 -16.63
CA LEU A 330 26.56 -7.75 -17.28
C LEU A 330 27.45 -6.51 -17.05
N LEU A 331 26.88 -5.30 -17.20
CA LEU A 331 27.61 -4.06 -17.01
C LEU A 331 27.96 -3.79 -15.53
N VAL A 332 27.11 -4.18 -14.59
CA VAL A 332 27.44 -4.15 -13.15
C VAL A 332 28.61 -5.08 -12.86
N ALA A 333 28.58 -6.31 -13.37
CA ALA A 333 29.64 -7.28 -13.19
C ALA A 333 30.96 -6.84 -13.86
N ALA A 334 30.89 -6.14 -14.99
CA ALA A 334 32.06 -5.59 -15.67
C ALA A 334 32.65 -4.36 -14.95
N PHE A 335 31.86 -3.59 -14.20
CA PHE A 335 32.24 -2.29 -13.65
C PHE A 335 33.54 -2.25 -12.81
N PRO A 336 33.83 -3.24 -11.93
CA PRO A 336 35.09 -3.28 -11.20
C PRO A 336 36.32 -3.30 -12.12
N PHE A 337 36.19 -3.88 -13.32
CA PHE A 337 37.28 -4.04 -14.28
C PHE A 337 37.46 -2.84 -15.21
N VAL A 338 36.47 -1.93 -15.33
CA VAL A 338 36.50 -0.80 -16.27
C VAL A 338 37.58 0.21 -15.90
N ARG A 339 38.77 0.09 -16.47
CA ARG A 339 39.95 0.89 -16.06
C ARG A 339 39.83 2.38 -16.40
N ALA A 340 38.92 2.72 -17.33
CA ALA A 340 38.59 4.09 -17.66
C ALA A 340 37.89 4.86 -16.52
N VAL A 341 37.35 4.15 -15.52
CA VAL A 341 36.78 4.76 -14.30
C VAL A 341 37.84 4.76 -13.20
N PRO A 342 38.12 5.91 -12.53
CA PRO A 342 39.10 5.95 -11.46
C PRO A 342 38.81 4.94 -10.34
N LEU A 343 39.84 4.30 -9.80
CA LEU A 343 39.70 3.24 -8.78
C LEU A 343 38.83 3.67 -7.59
N ARG A 344 39.03 4.89 -7.07
CA ARG A 344 38.21 5.46 -5.98
C ARG A 344 36.71 5.50 -6.29
N VAL A 345 36.34 5.77 -7.54
CA VAL A 345 34.94 5.84 -7.98
C VAL A 345 34.40 4.42 -8.11
N ARG A 346 35.16 3.50 -8.71
CA ARG A 346 34.76 2.09 -8.81
C ARG A 346 34.50 1.47 -7.44
N LEU A 347 35.49 1.55 -6.55
CA LEU A 347 35.39 1.01 -5.19
C LEU A 347 34.24 1.66 -4.42
N GLY A 348 34.07 2.99 -4.52
CA GLY A 348 32.99 3.69 -3.82
C GLY A 348 31.59 3.28 -4.28
N TRP A 349 31.37 3.10 -5.59
CA TRP A 349 30.07 2.63 -6.11
C TRP A 349 29.81 1.15 -5.82
N CYS A 350 30.83 0.29 -5.91
CA CYS A 350 30.71 -1.11 -5.49
C CYS A 350 30.43 -1.23 -3.99
N ALA A 351 31.12 -0.46 -3.15
CA ALA A 351 30.90 -0.42 -1.70
C ALA A 351 29.51 0.13 -1.35
N LEU A 352 29.03 1.15 -2.07
CA LEU A 352 27.66 1.65 -1.89
C LEU A 352 26.62 0.57 -2.21
N ALA A 353 26.74 -0.14 -3.34
CA ALA A 353 25.81 -1.20 -3.71
C ALA A 353 25.84 -2.36 -2.69
N ALA A 354 27.04 -2.81 -2.30
CA ALA A 354 27.20 -3.86 -1.30
C ALA A 354 26.66 -3.45 0.08
N GLY A 355 26.92 -2.20 0.51
CA GLY A 355 26.43 -1.66 1.77
C GLY A 355 24.91 -1.54 1.81
N VAL A 356 24.28 -1.10 0.71
CA VAL A 356 22.81 -1.07 0.61
C VAL A 356 22.23 -2.49 0.60
N ALA A 357 22.83 -3.43 -0.14
CA ALA A 357 22.40 -4.83 -0.12
C ALA A 357 22.49 -5.43 1.29
N PHE A 358 23.62 -5.23 1.98
CA PHE A 358 23.81 -5.67 3.36
C PHE A 358 22.81 -5.01 4.32
N SER A 359 22.46 -3.75 4.10
CA SER A 359 21.49 -3.03 4.93
C SER A 359 20.07 -3.62 4.88
N PHE A 360 19.74 -4.41 3.86
CA PHE A 360 18.45 -5.08 3.78
C PHE A 360 18.34 -6.30 4.69
N VAL A 361 19.45 -6.83 5.20
CA VAL A 361 19.47 -8.05 6.03
C VAL A 361 19.98 -7.81 7.44
N GLN A 362 20.21 -6.55 7.82
CA GLN A 362 20.53 -6.18 9.20
C GLN A 362 19.32 -5.52 9.84
N GLU A 363 18.89 -6.02 11.00
CA GLU A 363 17.70 -5.53 11.70
C GLU A 363 17.70 -4.01 11.93
N PRO A 364 18.79 -3.36 12.41
CA PRO A 364 18.78 -1.92 12.65
C PRO A 364 18.54 -1.10 11.38
N THR A 365 19.07 -1.55 10.25
CA THR A 365 18.90 -0.84 8.98
C THR A 365 17.59 -1.20 8.29
N ILE A 366 17.05 -2.41 8.49
CA ILE A 366 15.68 -2.74 8.10
C ILE A 366 14.71 -1.78 8.81
N LEU A 367 14.86 -1.59 10.12
CA LEU A 367 14.08 -0.61 10.87
C LEU A 367 14.22 0.79 10.26
N LEU A 368 15.43 1.25 9.97
CA LEU A 368 15.66 2.56 9.34
C LEU A 368 14.93 2.71 8.00
N TRP A 369 15.01 1.70 7.11
CA TRP A 369 14.29 1.71 5.82
C TRP A 369 12.77 1.80 5.98
N HIS A 370 12.24 1.41 7.13
CA HIS A 370 10.82 1.31 7.42
C HIS A 370 10.33 2.34 8.45
N GLY A 371 11.11 3.40 8.72
CA GLY A 371 10.71 4.45 9.65
C GLY A 371 10.72 3.99 11.12
N PHE A 372 11.66 3.12 11.46
CA PHE A 372 11.87 2.50 12.78
C PHE A 372 10.76 1.57 13.26
N ALA A 373 10.05 0.93 12.32
CA ALA A 373 9.08 -0.12 12.60
C ALA A 373 9.34 -1.34 11.73
N LEU A 374 9.26 -2.55 12.28
CA LEU A 374 9.41 -3.77 11.48
C LEU A 374 8.22 -3.91 10.52
N PRO A 375 8.47 -4.17 9.22
CA PRO A 375 7.41 -4.38 8.26
C PRO A 375 6.61 -5.66 8.54
N ASN A 376 5.29 -5.58 8.47
CA ASN A 376 4.44 -6.76 8.35
C ASN A 376 4.31 -7.14 6.86
N GLY A 377 4.80 -8.33 6.49
CA GLY A 377 4.91 -8.76 5.09
C GLY A 377 5.92 -7.94 4.28
N SER A 378 6.36 -8.47 3.13
CA SER A 378 7.29 -7.84 2.17
C SER A 378 8.44 -7.04 2.84
N PRO A 379 9.38 -7.70 3.54
CA PRO A 379 10.42 -7.02 4.31
C PRO A 379 11.43 -6.23 3.47
N TYR A 380 11.47 -6.47 2.16
CA TYR A 380 12.43 -5.86 1.23
C TYR A 380 11.81 -4.80 0.31
N ARG A 381 10.77 -4.09 0.76
CA ARG A 381 10.11 -3.02 -0.01
C ARG A 381 11.05 -1.93 -0.52
N ALA A 382 12.20 -1.72 0.13
CA ALA A 382 13.22 -0.78 -0.31
C ALA A 382 14.06 -1.29 -1.50
N ALA A 383 13.92 -2.53 -1.97
CA ALA A 383 14.80 -3.13 -2.98
C ALA A 383 14.92 -2.33 -4.29
N PHE A 384 13.88 -1.56 -4.67
CA PHE A 384 13.93 -0.67 -5.84
C PHE A 384 15.06 0.36 -5.77
N VAL A 385 15.51 0.76 -4.57
CA VAL A 385 16.63 1.71 -4.42
C VAL A 385 17.95 1.07 -4.84
N LEU A 386 18.17 -0.21 -4.52
CA LEU A 386 19.34 -0.94 -4.96
C LEU A 386 19.27 -1.17 -6.47
N SER A 387 18.12 -1.56 -7.02
CA SER A 387 17.94 -1.65 -8.48
C SER A 387 18.27 -0.32 -9.19
N GLY A 388 17.85 0.82 -8.62
CA GLY A 388 18.23 2.14 -9.14
C GLY A 388 19.74 2.40 -9.10
N ILE A 389 20.41 2.08 -7.98
CA ILE A 389 21.88 2.20 -7.85
C ILE A 389 22.60 1.30 -8.85
N LEU A 390 22.15 0.05 -9.02
CA LEU A 390 22.74 -0.89 -9.97
C LEU A 390 22.63 -0.37 -11.41
N VAL A 391 21.49 0.22 -11.81
CA VAL A 391 21.34 0.86 -13.13
C VAL A 391 22.25 2.09 -13.29
N MET A 392 22.47 2.87 -12.22
CA MET A 392 23.47 3.95 -12.23
C MET A 392 24.89 3.41 -12.45
N ILE A 393 25.25 2.29 -11.82
CA ILE A 393 26.53 1.60 -12.01
C ILE A 393 26.68 1.10 -13.45
N SER A 394 25.65 0.44 -14.00
CA SER A 394 25.64 -0.02 -15.39
C SER A 394 25.89 1.13 -16.37
N TRP A 395 25.28 2.30 -16.13
CA TRP A 395 25.51 3.49 -16.95
C TRP A 395 26.93 4.03 -16.81
N LEU A 396 27.47 4.09 -15.59
CA LEU A 396 28.85 4.53 -15.37
C LEU A 396 29.83 3.59 -16.07
N ALA A 397 29.60 2.28 -16.08
CA ALA A 397 30.38 1.34 -16.88
C ALA A 397 30.27 1.67 -18.37
N LEU A 398 29.06 1.67 -18.93
CA LEU A 398 28.81 1.83 -20.37
C LEU A 398 29.27 3.18 -20.93
N ALA A 399 29.08 4.27 -20.17
CA ALA A 399 29.46 5.62 -20.57
C ALA A 399 30.99 5.78 -20.70
N HIS A 400 31.77 4.96 -19.98
CA HIS A 400 33.23 4.92 -20.08
C HIS A 400 33.74 3.91 -21.12
N ARG A 401 32.85 3.32 -21.92
CA ARG A 401 33.15 2.44 -23.06
C ARG A 401 34.07 1.26 -22.66
N PRO A 402 33.52 0.26 -21.95
CA PRO A 402 34.32 -0.86 -21.47
C PRO A 402 34.97 -1.62 -22.64
N ARG A 403 36.21 -2.08 -22.42
CA ARG A 403 36.98 -2.87 -23.38
C ARG A 403 36.39 -4.29 -23.50
N PRO A 404 36.58 -4.99 -24.62
CA PRO A 404 36.09 -6.37 -24.78
C PRO A 404 36.51 -7.32 -23.66
N GLY A 405 37.75 -7.24 -23.17
CA GLY A 405 38.21 -8.06 -22.04
C GLY A 405 37.51 -7.74 -20.70
N GLU A 406 37.12 -6.49 -20.48
CA GLU A 406 36.38 -6.07 -19.27
C GLU A 406 34.93 -6.59 -19.34
N LEU A 407 34.32 -6.58 -20.53
CA LEU A 407 33.01 -7.17 -20.78
C LEU A 407 33.03 -8.70 -20.65
N ALA A 408 34.08 -9.36 -21.14
CA ALA A 408 34.27 -10.81 -21.00
C ALA A 408 34.43 -11.21 -19.53
N ALA A 409 35.19 -10.44 -18.73
CA ALA A 409 35.30 -10.66 -17.29
C ALA A 409 33.93 -10.53 -16.59
N GLY A 410 33.14 -9.51 -16.95
CA GLY A 410 31.77 -9.36 -16.45
C GLY A 410 30.86 -10.54 -16.84
N ALA A 411 30.92 -11.00 -18.09
CA ALA A 411 30.17 -12.17 -18.55
C ALA A 411 30.57 -13.46 -17.81
N GLY A 412 31.87 -13.65 -17.55
CA GLY A 412 32.37 -14.76 -16.73
C GLY A 412 31.81 -14.75 -15.31
N LEU A 413 31.74 -13.58 -14.67
CA LEU A 413 31.12 -13.45 -13.34
C LEU A 413 29.60 -13.74 -13.36
N VAL A 414 28.88 -13.30 -14.39
CA VAL A 414 27.45 -13.61 -14.53
C VAL A 414 27.22 -15.11 -14.76
N ALA A 415 28.05 -15.75 -15.59
CA ALA A 415 28.00 -17.20 -15.80
C ALA A 415 28.30 -17.97 -14.51
N ALA A 416 29.32 -17.56 -13.75
CA ALA A 416 29.64 -18.12 -12.45
C ALA A 416 28.48 -17.96 -11.45
N LEU A 417 27.87 -16.77 -11.40
CA LEU A 417 26.70 -16.51 -10.56
C LEU A 417 25.53 -17.43 -10.91
N ALA A 418 25.19 -17.54 -12.22
CA ALA A 418 24.11 -18.41 -12.69
C ALA A 418 24.38 -19.88 -12.37
N TRP A 419 25.63 -20.34 -12.54
CA TRP A 419 26.03 -21.70 -12.21
C TRP A 419 25.98 -21.99 -10.70
N LEU A 420 26.44 -21.06 -9.86
CA LEU A 420 26.37 -21.18 -8.39
C LEU A 420 24.93 -21.19 -7.89
N CYS A 421 24.03 -20.44 -8.53
CA CYS A 421 22.63 -20.33 -8.14
C CYS A 421 21.70 -21.36 -8.82
N ARG A 422 22.23 -22.31 -9.60
CA ARG A 422 21.43 -23.22 -10.45
C ARG A 422 20.36 -24.04 -9.70
N ASP A 423 20.62 -24.32 -8.42
CA ASP A 423 19.74 -25.14 -7.56
C ASP A 423 18.80 -24.27 -6.69
N GLN A 424 18.82 -22.94 -6.86
CA GLN A 424 17.93 -22.03 -6.15
C GLN A 424 16.55 -22.01 -6.83
N ALA A 425 15.47 -22.00 -6.04
CA ALA A 425 14.09 -22.00 -6.55
C ALA A 425 13.76 -20.81 -7.48
N ALA A 426 14.46 -19.69 -7.32
CA ALA A 426 14.32 -18.53 -8.19
C ALA A 426 15.02 -18.68 -9.56
N VAL A 427 15.80 -19.73 -9.79
CA VAL A 427 16.54 -19.98 -11.04
C VAL A 427 15.91 -21.14 -11.78
N GLY A 428 15.47 -20.89 -13.02
CA GLY A 428 14.83 -21.92 -13.84
C GLY A 428 15.10 -21.74 -15.33
N THR A 429 14.30 -22.42 -16.15
CA THR A 429 14.43 -22.40 -17.61
C THR A 429 14.43 -20.97 -18.17
N ALA A 430 13.54 -20.11 -17.67
CA ALA A 430 13.46 -18.72 -18.09
C ALA A 430 14.76 -17.95 -17.82
N THR A 431 15.38 -18.18 -16.66
CA THR A 431 16.67 -17.60 -16.29
C THR A 431 17.76 -18.00 -17.27
N TRP A 432 17.85 -19.28 -17.63
CA TRP A 432 18.85 -19.77 -18.56
C TRP A 432 18.67 -19.23 -19.98
N ILE A 433 17.43 -19.14 -20.48
CA ILE A 433 17.13 -18.52 -21.77
C ILE A 433 17.60 -17.06 -21.79
N LEU A 434 17.29 -16.31 -20.73
CA LEU A 434 17.62 -14.89 -20.64
C LEU A 434 19.13 -14.66 -20.45
N VAL A 435 19.78 -15.41 -19.55
CA VAL A 435 21.19 -15.23 -19.21
C VAL A 435 22.10 -15.80 -20.30
N ALA A 436 21.87 -17.03 -20.76
CA ALA A 436 22.73 -17.64 -21.78
C ALA A 436 22.43 -17.06 -23.16
N GLY A 437 21.17 -17.13 -23.62
CA GLY A 437 20.78 -16.63 -24.95
C GLY A 437 20.82 -15.11 -25.03
N GLY A 438 20.03 -14.44 -24.18
CA GLY A 438 19.99 -12.97 -24.14
C GLY A 438 21.33 -12.33 -23.75
N GLY A 439 22.08 -12.96 -22.85
CA GLY A 439 23.41 -12.49 -22.44
C GLY A 439 24.45 -12.61 -23.55
N ALA A 440 24.46 -13.68 -24.33
CA ALA A 440 25.36 -13.82 -25.48
C ALA A 440 25.13 -12.73 -26.53
N VAL A 441 23.88 -12.48 -26.91
CA VAL A 441 23.53 -11.41 -27.87
C VAL A 441 23.91 -10.03 -27.32
N THR A 442 23.64 -9.79 -26.04
CA THR A 442 24.00 -8.53 -25.36
C THR A 442 25.52 -8.33 -25.35
N LEU A 443 26.29 -9.36 -25.01
CA LEU A 443 27.75 -9.32 -24.99
C LEU A 443 28.29 -9.01 -26.38
N LEU A 444 27.84 -9.72 -27.42
CA LEU A 444 28.23 -9.50 -28.81
C LEU A 444 27.91 -8.08 -29.28
N ALA A 445 26.73 -7.56 -28.95
CA ALA A 445 26.36 -6.21 -29.33
C ALA A 445 27.22 -5.14 -28.61
N LEU A 446 27.52 -5.34 -27.32
CA LEU A 446 28.38 -4.43 -26.56
C LEU A 446 29.84 -4.47 -27.03
N THR A 447 30.39 -5.65 -27.33
CA THR A 447 31.76 -5.83 -27.85
C THR A 447 31.91 -5.29 -29.26
N ALA A 448 30.95 -5.57 -30.17
CA ALA A 448 30.93 -5.00 -31.51
C ALA A 448 30.93 -3.45 -31.45
N ARG A 449 30.17 -2.88 -30.51
CA ARG A 449 30.11 -1.42 -30.33
C ARG A 449 31.39 -0.81 -29.74
N SER A 450 32.15 -1.56 -28.95
CA SER A 450 33.41 -1.10 -28.35
C SER A 450 34.62 -1.31 -29.28
N ALA A 451 34.63 -2.38 -30.07
CA ALA A 451 35.72 -2.73 -30.98
C ALA A 451 35.61 -2.08 -32.36
N LEU A 452 34.40 -1.94 -32.92
CA LEU A 452 34.20 -1.54 -34.31
C LEU A 452 33.83 -0.05 -34.44
N ARG A 453 34.47 0.65 -35.39
CA ARG A 453 34.33 2.10 -35.60
C ARG A 453 33.20 2.51 -36.56
N GLY A 454 32.65 1.56 -37.33
CA GLY A 454 31.64 1.83 -38.36
C GLY A 454 30.27 2.29 -37.83
N GLY A 455 29.68 3.31 -38.47
CA GLY A 455 28.36 3.85 -38.12
C GLY A 455 27.23 2.83 -38.27
N ARG A 456 27.24 2.05 -39.37
CA ARG A 456 26.27 0.97 -39.62
C ARG A 456 26.33 -0.11 -38.54
N THR A 457 27.53 -0.59 -38.19
CA THR A 457 27.73 -1.60 -37.14
C THR A 457 27.21 -1.15 -35.78
N ARG A 458 27.43 0.12 -35.42
CA ARG A 458 26.89 0.69 -34.16
C ARG A 458 25.37 0.78 -34.16
N ALA A 459 24.76 1.08 -35.30
CA ALA A 459 23.31 1.08 -35.46
C ALA A 459 22.75 -0.34 -35.31
N THR A 460 23.32 -1.33 -36.00
CA THR A 460 22.94 -2.75 -35.88
C THR A 460 23.09 -3.27 -34.46
N ALA A 461 24.20 -2.97 -33.78
CA ALA A 461 24.41 -3.35 -32.39
C ALA A 461 23.37 -2.69 -31.44
N THR A 462 23.00 -1.43 -31.70
CA THR A 462 21.97 -0.75 -30.91
C THR A 462 20.57 -1.34 -31.17
N ALA A 463 20.27 -1.71 -32.41
CA ALA A 463 19.02 -2.40 -32.77
C ALA A 463 18.95 -3.78 -32.10
N ALA A 464 20.04 -4.56 -32.14
CA ALA A 464 20.14 -5.84 -31.44
C ALA A 464 19.91 -5.69 -29.92
N LEU A 465 20.58 -4.73 -29.28
CA LEU A 465 20.36 -4.42 -27.86
C LEU A 465 18.90 -4.04 -27.58
N THR A 466 18.28 -3.24 -28.45
CA THR A 466 16.88 -2.83 -28.30
C THR A 466 15.95 -4.03 -28.36
N GLY A 467 16.13 -4.92 -29.35
CA GLY A 467 15.35 -6.15 -29.50
C GLY A 467 15.53 -7.09 -28.32
N THR A 468 16.77 -7.34 -27.89
CA THR A 468 17.06 -8.21 -26.73
C THR A 468 16.49 -7.65 -25.43
N ILE A 469 16.53 -6.33 -25.22
CA ILE A 469 15.94 -5.69 -24.04
C ILE A 469 14.41 -5.80 -24.09
N LEU A 470 13.77 -5.46 -25.22
CA LEU A 470 12.32 -5.52 -25.35
C LEU A 470 11.79 -6.94 -25.12
N LEU A 471 12.33 -7.92 -25.86
CA LEU A 471 11.89 -9.32 -25.78
C LEU A 471 12.29 -9.96 -24.45
N GLY A 472 13.49 -9.69 -23.96
CA GLY A 472 13.97 -10.23 -22.68
C GLY A 472 13.17 -9.68 -21.49
N SER A 473 12.85 -8.38 -21.49
CA SER A 473 12.00 -7.78 -20.47
C SER A 473 10.56 -8.27 -20.55
N ALA A 474 9.99 -8.42 -21.75
CA ALA A 474 8.64 -8.98 -21.93
C ALA A 474 8.57 -10.43 -21.44
N TYR A 475 9.56 -11.25 -21.81
CA TYR A 475 9.64 -12.64 -21.35
C TYR A 475 9.86 -12.74 -19.84
N THR A 476 10.62 -11.82 -19.23
CA THR A 476 10.76 -11.75 -17.76
C THR A 476 9.43 -11.41 -17.09
N ALA A 477 8.68 -10.43 -17.61
CA ALA A 477 7.37 -10.08 -17.07
C ALA A 477 6.38 -11.26 -17.19
N PHE A 478 6.38 -11.96 -18.33
CA PHE A 478 5.62 -13.18 -18.54
C PHE A 478 6.00 -14.28 -17.52
N SER A 479 7.29 -14.61 -17.40
CA SER A 479 7.74 -15.74 -16.60
C SER A 479 7.54 -15.52 -15.11
N VAL A 480 7.77 -14.29 -14.62
CA VAL A 480 7.51 -13.91 -13.22
C VAL A 480 6.01 -13.99 -12.92
N THR A 481 5.15 -13.48 -13.82
CA THR A 481 3.69 -13.58 -13.66
C THR A 481 3.24 -15.04 -13.58
N ALA A 482 3.75 -15.88 -14.49
CA ALA A 482 3.46 -17.31 -14.51
C ALA A 482 3.95 -18.06 -13.27
N ALA A 483 5.12 -17.68 -12.72
CA ALA A 483 5.64 -18.27 -11.49
C ALA A 483 4.76 -17.95 -10.28
N ARG A 484 4.27 -16.71 -10.20
CA ARG A 484 3.44 -16.24 -9.08
C ARG A 484 2.06 -16.85 -9.04
N ASP A 485 1.43 -17.06 -10.19
CA ASP A 485 0.08 -17.64 -10.27
C ASP A 485 0.00 -19.05 -9.67
N ARG A 486 1.14 -19.76 -9.60
CA ARG A 486 1.26 -21.07 -8.94
C ARG A 486 1.22 -20.97 -7.41
N ILE A 487 1.37 -19.78 -6.83
CA ILE A 487 1.40 -19.56 -5.38
C ILE A 487 -0.01 -19.25 -4.90
N ALA A 488 -0.52 -20.04 -3.94
CA ALA A 488 -1.89 -19.92 -3.44
C ALA A 488 -2.25 -18.51 -2.91
N TRP A 489 -1.28 -17.78 -2.36
CA TRP A 489 -1.43 -16.41 -1.89
C TRP A 489 -1.79 -15.41 -3.01
N PHE A 490 -1.35 -15.68 -4.24
CA PHE A 490 -1.59 -14.84 -5.41
C PHE A 490 -2.80 -15.28 -6.24
N ARG A 491 -3.71 -16.09 -5.69
CA ARG A 491 -4.98 -16.39 -6.37
C ARG A 491 -5.81 -15.11 -6.55
N PRO A 492 -6.37 -14.86 -7.73
CA PRO A 492 -7.18 -13.66 -7.98
C PRO A 492 -8.44 -13.58 -7.11
N LYS A 493 -8.82 -12.34 -6.78
CA LYS A 493 -10.05 -11.98 -6.09
C LYS A 493 -11.15 -11.60 -7.09
N ILE A 494 -12.40 -11.78 -6.68
CA ILE A 494 -13.57 -11.33 -7.44
C ILE A 494 -13.76 -9.85 -7.09
N THR A 495 -13.69 -8.94 -8.06
CA THR A 495 -13.70 -7.50 -7.81
C THR A 495 -14.69 -6.73 -8.67
N LEU A 496 -14.37 -6.44 -9.92
CA LEU A 496 -15.23 -5.69 -10.86
C LEU A 496 -15.69 -6.60 -11.99
N THR A 497 -16.18 -7.78 -11.62
CA THR A 497 -16.72 -8.78 -12.54
C THR A 497 -18.24 -8.87 -12.41
N GLY A 498 -18.89 -9.63 -13.31
CA GLY A 498 -20.35 -9.78 -13.35
C GLY A 498 -21.03 -10.01 -11.98
N PRO A 499 -20.60 -11.01 -11.17
CA PRO A 499 -21.21 -11.27 -9.86
C PRO A 499 -21.13 -10.08 -8.88
N SER A 500 -19.96 -9.45 -8.77
CA SER A 500 -19.76 -8.29 -7.90
C SER A 500 -20.49 -7.03 -8.40
N LEU A 501 -20.59 -6.84 -9.72
CA LEU A 501 -21.34 -5.72 -10.28
C LEU A 501 -22.85 -5.89 -10.05
N ALA A 502 -23.38 -7.10 -10.21
CA ALA A 502 -24.77 -7.41 -9.89
C ALA A 502 -25.08 -7.19 -8.39
N ALA A 503 -24.17 -7.61 -7.51
CA ALA A 503 -24.30 -7.37 -6.06
C ALA A 503 -24.36 -5.87 -5.74
N ARG A 504 -23.52 -5.07 -6.41
CA ARG A 504 -23.54 -3.61 -6.27
C ARG A 504 -24.87 -3.01 -6.71
N ASP A 505 -25.37 -3.39 -7.88
CA ASP A 505 -26.63 -2.85 -8.41
C ASP A 505 -27.80 -3.18 -7.47
N GLU A 506 -27.81 -4.39 -6.91
CA GLU A 506 -28.80 -4.80 -5.92
C GLU A 506 -28.71 -4.01 -4.61
N LEU A 507 -27.50 -3.73 -4.11
CA LEU A 507 -27.31 -2.89 -2.93
C LEU A 507 -27.75 -1.44 -3.20
N ALA A 508 -27.41 -0.89 -4.36
CA ALA A 508 -27.77 0.47 -4.75
C ALA A 508 -29.29 0.66 -4.84
N ALA A 509 -30.01 -0.32 -5.41
CA ALA A 509 -31.47 -0.31 -5.51
C ALA A 509 -32.19 -0.32 -4.14
N ARG A 510 -31.47 -0.66 -3.07
CA ARG A 510 -31.99 -0.77 -1.70
C ARG A 510 -31.41 0.28 -0.75
N THR A 511 -30.76 1.31 -1.27
CA THR A 511 -30.18 2.36 -0.43
C THR A 511 -31.27 3.09 0.36
N ASP A 512 -31.04 3.24 1.66
CA ASP A 512 -31.94 3.97 2.58
C ASP A 512 -31.13 4.85 3.54
N TRP A 513 -29.89 5.16 3.17
CA TRP A 513 -29.01 6.02 3.97
C TRP A 513 -29.56 7.46 4.04
N PRO A 514 -29.60 8.13 5.21
CA PRO A 514 -29.14 7.68 6.53
C PRO A 514 -30.26 7.15 7.45
N ARG A 515 -31.43 6.77 6.93
CA ARG A 515 -32.49 6.19 7.78
C ARG A 515 -32.12 4.80 8.27
N SER A 516 -31.51 4.01 7.39
CA SER A 516 -30.91 2.71 7.70
C SER A 516 -29.69 2.44 6.82
N ARG A 517 -28.96 1.36 7.11
CA ARG A 517 -27.77 0.93 6.37
C ARG A 517 -28.10 -0.22 5.43
N THR A 518 -27.50 -0.18 4.26
CA THR A 518 -27.47 -1.31 3.32
C THR A 518 -26.06 -1.90 3.35
N ASP A 519 -25.88 -3.01 4.05
CA ASP A 519 -24.58 -3.64 4.31
C ASP A 519 -24.25 -4.67 3.21
N PRO A 520 -23.09 -4.60 2.53
CA PRO A 520 -22.65 -5.69 1.64
C PRO A 520 -22.58 -7.06 2.30
N GLY A 521 -22.55 -7.11 3.64
CA GLY A 521 -22.68 -8.31 4.45
C GLY A 521 -21.45 -9.21 4.43
N PRO A 522 -21.54 -10.40 5.06
CA PRO A 522 -20.41 -11.32 5.22
C PRO A 522 -20.04 -12.11 3.96
N HIS A 523 -20.63 -11.83 2.79
CA HIS A 523 -20.30 -12.55 1.56
C HIS A 523 -18.81 -12.41 1.17
N GLU A 524 -18.23 -11.22 1.34
CA GLU A 524 -16.82 -10.89 1.06
C GLU A 524 -16.33 -11.33 -0.35
N PHE A 525 -16.68 -10.58 -1.41
CA PHE A 525 -16.00 -10.70 -2.71
C PHE A 525 -14.52 -10.32 -2.61
N ALA A 526 -14.27 -9.22 -1.90
CA ALA A 526 -12.98 -8.73 -1.46
C ALA A 526 -13.04 -8.28 0.01
N ASN A 527 -11.89 -8.14 0.66
CA ASN A 527 -11.80 -7.69 2.06
C ASN A 527 -12.31 -6.24 2.29
N ASN A 528 -12.69 -5.51 1.24
CA ASN A 528 -13.18 -4.14 1.29
C ASN A 528 -14.46 -3.97 0.45
N ASP A 529 -15.38 -4.93 0.57
CA ASP A 529 -16.66 -4.91 -0.16
C ASP A 529 -17.42 -3.58 -0.04
N PRO A 530 -17.49 -2.89 1.11
CA PRO A 530 -18.17 -1.59 1.16
C PRO A 530 -17.51 -0.49 0.31
N LEU A 531 -16.19 -0.55 0.11
CA LEU A 531 -15.50 0.36 -0.82
C LEU A 531 -15.73 -0.06 -2.29
N LEU A 532 -15.76 -1.38 -2.54
CA LEU A 532 -15.89 -1.95 -3.87
C LEU A 532 -17.31 -1.86 -4.43
N LEU A 533 -18.30 -2.23 -3.63
CA LEU A 533 -19.71 -2.36 -3.99
C LEU A 533 -20.52 -1.11 -3.60
N GLY A 534 -20.07 -0.35 -2.61
CA GLY A 534 -20.89 0.67 -1.95
C GLY A 534 -21.71 0.08 -0.79
N GLY A 535 -22.52 0.90 -0.15
CA GLY A 535 -23.26 0.53 1.06
C GLY A 535 -22.49 0.79 2.35
N GLU A 536 -23.17 0.59 3.48
CA GLU A 536 -22.72 0.97 4.82
C GLU A 536 -22.50 -0.25 5.72
N GLY A 537 -21.43 -1.00 5.43
CA GLY A 537 -21.11 -2.25 6.10
C GLY A 537 -20.01 -2.18 7.17
N GLY A 538 -19.86 -3.29 7.90
CA GLY A 538 -18.83 -3.47 8.92
C GLY A 538 -17.47 -3.90 8.36
N ALA A 539 -17.46 -4.45 7.14
CA ALA A 539 -16.23 -4.84 6.47
C ALA A 539 -15.32 -3.64 6.17
N TYR A 540 -14.06 -3.69 6.62
CA TYR A 540 -13.05 -2.68 6.31
C TYR A 540 -11.64 -3.19 6.58
N TYR A 541 -10.78 -3.18 5.56
CA TYR A 541 -9.39 -3.60 5.64
C TYR A 541 -8.44 -2.44 5.32
N SER A 542 -7.67 -2.03 6.33
CA SER A 542 -6.68 -0.96 6.23
C SER A 542 -5.60 -1.06 7.32
N SER A 543 -4.43 -0.48 7.08
CA SER A 543 -3.43 -0.28 8.13
C SER A 543 -3.83 0.77 9.20
N TYR A 544 -4.84 1.59 8.92
CA TYR A 544 -5.33 2.66 9.81
C TYR A 544 -6.64 2.35 10.52
N VAL A 545 -7.14 1.10 10.45
CA VAL A 545 -8.32 0.70 11.24
C VAL A 545 -8.07 1.00 12.70
N SER A 546 -8.86 1.92 13.27
CA SER A 546 -8.64 2.36 14.65
C SER A 546 -8.85 1.21 15.63
N ALA A 547 -8.05 1.19 16.69
CA ALA A 547 -8.18 0.20 17.74
C ALA A 547 -9.56 0.26 18.43
N ALA A 548 -10.17 1.45 18.47
CA ALA A 548 -11.53 1.68 18.95
C ALA A 548 -12.58 1.05 18.03
N THR A 549 -12.48 1.24 16.72
CA THR A 549 -13.36 0.62 15.69
C THR A 549 -13.32 -0.89 15.82
N ALA A 550 -12.15 -1.49 15.65
CA ALA A 550 -12.02 -2.95 15.64
C ALA A 550 -12.50 -3.59 16.95
N ARG A 551 -12.10 -3.06 18.11
CA ARG A 551 -12.55 -3.60 19.41
C ARG A 551 -14.04 -3.40 19.65
N THR A 552 -14.62 -2.29 19.20
CA THR A 552 -16.07 -2.05 19.37
C THR A 552 -16.87 -3.08 18.59
N LEU A 553 -16.56 -3.25 17.30
CA LEU A 553 -17.29 -4.18 16.44
C LEU A 553 -17.14 -5.62 16.95
N GLN A 554 -15.92 -6.05 17.27
CA GLN A 554 -15.68 -7.40 17.78
C GLN A 554 -16.38 -7.66 19.12
N ARG A 555 -16.35 -6.68 20.02
CA ARG A 555 -17.02 -6.79 21.32
C ARG A 555 -18.53 -6.90 21.20
N LEU A 556 -19.11 -6.28 20.17
CA LEU A 556 -20.55 -6.34 19.90
C LEU A 556 -20.96 -7.60 19.13
N GLY A 557 -20.00 -8.39 18.63
CA GLY A 557 -20.27 -9.68 17.96
C GLY A 557 -19.85 -9.78 16.50
N ALA A 558 -19.28 -8.73 15.92
CA ALA A 558 -18.69 -8.83 14.58
C ALA A 558 -17.36 -9.62 14.62
N GLY A 559 -16.94 -10.11 13.46
CA GLY A 559 -15.66 -10.79 13.31
C GLY A 559 -14.53 -9.83 12.96
N TRP A 560 -13.31 -10.36 12.93
CA TRP A 560 -12.18 -9.70 12.28
C TRP A 560 -11.17 -10.71 11.75
N TYR A 561 -10.35 -10.26 10.81
CA TYR A 561 -9.08 -10.88 10.44
C TYR A 561 -7.91 -9.95 10.77
N ILE A 562 -6.68 -10.48 10.71
CA ILE A 562 -5.43 -9.71 10.78
C ILE A 562 -5.37 -8.85 12.06
N ARG A 563 -5.68 -9.44 13.21
CA ARG A 563 -5.70 -8.79 14.54
C ARG A 563 -6.58 -7.54 14.61
N GLY A 564 -7.68 -7.50 13.86
CA GLY A 564 -8.58 -6.35 13.84
C GLY A 564 -8.20 -5.26 12.84
N ARG A 565 -7.20 -5.47 11.97
CA ARG A 565 -6.94 -4.58 10.82
C ARG A 565 -7.86 -4.81 9.64
N HIS A 566 -8.59 -5.91 9.65
CA HIS A 566 -9.72 -6.17 8.77
C HIS A 566 -10.94 -6.49 9.63
N THR A 567 -11.86 -5.53 9.81
CA THR A 567 -13.15 -5.77 10.49
C THR A 567 -14.14 -6.43 9.55
N LEU A 568 -15.11 -7.17 10.09
CA LEU A 568 -16.16 -7.82 9.31
C LEU A 568 -17.54 -7.24 9.65
N SER A 569 -18.52 -7.46 8.77
CA SER A 569 -19.94 -7.15 9.03
C SER A 569 -20.53 -8.10 10.08
N PHE A 570 -21.63 -7.68 10.72
CA PHE A 570 -22.38 -8.55 11.63
C PHE A 570 -23.13 -9.63 10.85
N GLU A 571 -23.03 -10.87 11.34
CA GLU A 571 -23.77 -12.02 10.77
C GLU A 571 -25.02 -12.36 11.61
N ASP A 572 -25.20 -11.75 12.78
CA ASP A 572 -26.32 -12.00 13.68
C ASP A 572 -27.38 -10.87 13.64
N PRO A 573 -28.68 -11.19 13.84
CA PRO A 573 -29.76 -10.20 13.74
C PRO A 573 -29.69 -9.06 14.74
N ALA A 574 -29.22 -9.32 15.98
CA ALA A 574 -29.18 -8.28 17.00
C ALA A 574 -28.05 -7.29 16.71
N GLY A 575 -26.88 -7.78 16.32
CA GLY A 575 -25.76 -6.95 15.85
C GLY A 575 -26.16 -6.07 14.66
N GLN A 576 -26.82 -6.65 13.65
CA GLN A 576 -27.35 -5.92 12.50
C GLN A 576 -28.37 -4.85 12.93
N ALA A 577 -29.31 -5.20 13.82
CA ALA A 577 -30.30 -4.25 14.33
C ALA A 577 -29.65 -3.08 15.09
N ILE A 578 -28.64 -3.35 15.94
CA ILE A 578 -27.88 -2.33 16.68
C ILE A 578 -27.17 -1.37 15.74
N MET A 579 -26.59 -1.88 14.65
CA MET A 579 -25.85 -1.06 13.67
C MET A 579 -26.75 -0.37 12.64
N GLY A 580 -28.06 -0.58 12.73
CA GLY A 580 -29.04 0.05 11.85
C GLY A 580 -29.15 -0.58 10.46
N VAL A 581 -28.76 -1.86 10.30
CA VAL A 581 -28.74 -2.56 9.02
C VAL A 581 -30.15 -3.06 8.66
N SER A 582 -30.74 -2.54 7.57
CA SER A 582 -32.04 -2.97 7.06
C SER A 582 -31.93 -4.01 5.94
N SER A 583 -30.79 -4.06 5.26
CA SER A 583 -30.57 -4.92 4.10
C SER A 583 -29.13 -5.43 4.12
N SER A 584 -28.93 -6.72 3.87
CA SER A 584 -27.58 -7.30 3.78
C SER A 584 -27.48 -8.48 2.82
N LEU A 585 -26.27 -8.81 2.35
CA LEU A 585 -26.01 -10.00 1.54
C LEU A 585 -25.29 -11.08 2.36
N SER A 586 -25.82 -12.30 2.36
CA SER A 586 -25.19 -13.46 2.99
C SER A 586 -24.55 -14.37 1.95
N PRO A 587 -23.43 -15.04 2.26
CA PRO A 587 -22.80 -15.99 1.37
C PRO A 587 -23.65 -17.24 1.13
N VAL A 588 -23.64 -17.73 -0.10
CA VAL A 588 -23.94 -19.14 -0.40
C VAL A 588 -22.63 -19.90 -0.32
N TRP A 589 -22.46 -20.74 0.71
CA TRP A 589 -21.17 -21.36 1.02
C TRP A 589 -20.61 -22.24 -0.11
N GLU A 590 -21.47 -22.80 -0.96
CA GLU A 590 -21.10 -23.62 -2.12
C GLU A 590 -20.56 -22.77 -3.30
N SER A 591 -20.80 -21.45 -3.33
CA SER A 591 -20.40 -20.60 -4.45
C SER A 591 -20.07 -19.17 -4.04
N ARG A 592 -18.83 -18.74 -4.32
CA ARG A 592 -18.35 -17.36 -4.11
C ARG A 592 -18.97 -16.32 -5.04
N ASN A 593 -19.79 -16.74 -6.00
CA ASN A 593 -20.44 -15.86 -6.95
C ASN A 593 -21.93 -15.64 -6.63
N ARG A 594 -22.45 -16.32 -5.59
CA ARG A 594 -23.87 -16.26 -5.24
C ARG A 594 -24.04 -15.78 -3.81
N TYR A 595 -25.07 -15.00 -3.62
CA TYR A 595 -25.46 -14.44 -2.33
C TYR A 595 -26.98 -14.52 -2.17
N VAL A 596 -27.43 -14.38 -0.93
CA VAL A 596 -28.85 -14.24 -0.58
C VAL A 596 -29.05 -12.88 0.06
N THR A 597 -30.04 -12.14 -0.43
CA THR A 597 -30.39 -10.83 0.12
C THR A 597 -31.36 -10.98 1.28
N HIS A 598 -31.03 -10.35 2.41
CA HIS A 598 -31.84 -10.32 3.62
C HIS A 598 -32.40 -8.94 3.86
N ARG A 599 -33.58 -8.89 4.49
CA ARG A 599 -34.21 -7.68 5.00
C ARG A 599 -34.45 -7.83 6.50
N ALA A 600 -34.22 -6.76 7.24
CA ALA A 600 -34.38 -6.70 8.68
C ALA A 600 -35.09 -5.41 9.10
N HIS A 601 -35.58 -5.40 10.34
CA HIS A 601 -36.15 -4.22 10.99
C HIS A 601 -35.08 -3.58 11.90
N PRO A 602 -34.37 -2.52 11.46
CA PRO A 602 -33.22 -2.00 12.19
C PRO A 602 -33.60 -0.99 13.28
N ALA A 603 -32.73 -0.78 14.26
CA ALA A 603 -32.80 0.42 15.10
C ALA A 603 -32.38 1.66 14.29
N PRO A 604 -32.84 2.88 14.67
CA PRO A 604 -32.36 4.11 14.04
C PRO A 604 -30.86 4.29 14.28
N LEU A 605 -30.16 4.94 13.35
CA LEU A 605 -28.74 5.27 13.51
C LEU A 605 -28.44 6.12 14.74
N LEU A 606 -29.40 6.94 15.20
CA LEU A 606 -29.31 7.72 16.42
C LEU A 606 -30.49 7.39 17.32
N THR A 607 -30.21 7.04 18.58
CA THR A 607 -31.24 6.78 19.59
C THR A 607 -31.06 7.72 20.78
N VAL A 608 -32.16 8.13 21.42
CA VAL A 608 -32.12 8.93 22.65
C VAL A 608 -32.42 8.04 23.86
N ARG A 609 -31.50 8.04 24.83
CA ARG A 609 -31.52 7.17 26.01
C ARG A 609 -31.52 8.01 27.29
N SER A 610 -32.54 7.82 28.12
CA SER A 610 -32.65 8.48 29.42
C SER A 610 -31.54 8.04 30.37
N THR A 611 -31.25 6.74 30.40
CA THR A 611 -30.18 6.13 31.19
C THR A 611 -29.37 5.16 30.35
N LEU A 612 -28.08 5.05 30.67
CA LEU A 612 -27.14 4.13 30.03
C LEU A 612 -26.65 3.13 31.08
N PRO A 613 -27.00 1.83 30.98
CA PRO A 613 -26.57 0.84 31.96
C PRO A 613 -25.05 0.72 32.02
N ARG A 614 -24.49 0.38 33.18
CA ARG A 614 -23.04 0.14 33.33
C ARG A 614 -22.67 -1.27 32.83
N PRO A 615 -21.42 -1.47 32.34
CA PRO A 615 -20.94 -2.80 31.97
C PRO A 615 -20.83 -3.71 33.19
N ARG A 616 -21.02 -5.01 32.99
CA ARG A 616 -20.81 -6.03 34.02
C ARG A 616 -19.48 -6.73 33.77
N ALA A 617 -18.76 -7.06 34.84
CA ALA A 617 -17.51 -7.81 34.71
C ALA A 617 -17.78 -9.19 34.09
N GLY A 618 -16.98 -9.58 33.09
CA GLY A 618 -17.12 -10.88 32.43
C GLY A 618 -18.37 -11.04 31.55
N GLU A 619 -19.03 -9.95 31.17
CA GLU A 619 -20.24 -10.01 30.32
C GLU A 619 -20.01 -10.75 28.99
N THR A 620 -21.02 -11.52 28.60
CA THR A 620 -21.05 -12.19 27.29
C THR A 620 -21.33 -11.17 26.17
N VAL A 621 -21.10 -11.58 24.92
CA VAL A 621 -21.48 -10.76 23.75
C VAL A 621 -22.98 -10.47 23.74
N PHE A 622 -23.81 -11.47 24.10
CA PHE A 622 -25.27 -11.35 24.18
C PHE A 622 -25.70 -10.29 25.20
N ALA A 623 -25.14 -10.34 26.43
CA ALA A 623 -25.44 -9.35 27.46
C ALA A 623 -24.98 -7.93 27.06
N ARG A 624 -23.91 -7.82 26.27
CA ARG A 624 -23.44 -6.54 25.74
C ARG A 624 -24.38 -5.99 24.67
N GLN A 625 -24.85 -6.83 23.75
CA GLN A 625 -25.85 -6.47 22.75
C GLN A 625 -27.17 -6.04 23.41
N GLU A 626 -27.66 -6.80 24.40
CA GLU A 626 -28.87 -6.47 25.19
C GLU A 626 -28.74 -5.14 25.92
N ARG A 627 -27.56 -4.83 26.47
CA ARG A 627 -27.31 -3.52 27.08
C ARG A 627 -27.47 -2.39 26.07
N VAL A 628 -26.97 -2.56 24.85
CA VAL A 628 -27.10 -1.54 23.80
C VAL A 628 -28.55 -1.41 23.35
N LEU A 629 -29.25 -2.54 23.15
CA LEU A 629 -30.68 -2.57 22.83
C LEU A 629 -31.54 -1.97 23.95
N GLY A 630 -31.13 -2.12 25.21
CA GLY A 630 -31.92 -1.74 26.39
C GLY A 630 -32.98 -2.75 26.80
N ALA A 631 -32.90 -3.99 26.31
CA ALA A 631 -33.87 -5.03 26.58
C ALA A 631 -33.20 -6.41 26.56
N ALA A 632 -33.73 -7.34 27.35
CA ALA A 632 -33.34 -8.75 27.30
C ALA A 632 -34.02 -9.43 26.11
N VAL A 633 -33.23 -9.87 25.13
CA VAL A 633 -33.69 -10.51 23.90
C VAL A 633 -33.17 -11.93 23.74
N TYR A 634 -32.19 -12.34 24.56
CA TYR A 634 -31.60 -13.66 24.57
C TYR A 634 -32.00 -14.46 25.81
N GLU A 635 -32.15 -15.76 25.61
CA GLU A 635 -31.93 -16.77 26.64
C GLU A 635 -30.52 -17.35 26.44
N VAL A 636 -29.66 -17.31 27.46
CA VAL A 636 -28.25 -17.71 27.34
C VAL A 636 -28.00 -18.93 28.23
N PRO A 637 -28.31 -20.15 27.74
CA PRO A 637 -28.17 -21.36 28.54
C PRO A 637 -26.70 -21.71 28.77
N ALA A 638 -26.45 -22.45 29.86
CA ALA A 638 -25.16 -23.11 30.06
C ALA A 638 -25.07 -24.36 29.18
N LEU A 639 -23.96 -24.54 28.48
CA LEU A 639 -23.74 -25.72 27.64
C LEU A 639 -23.44 -26.96 28.49
N ARG A 640 -24.16 -28.06 28.24
CA ARG A 640 -23.90 -29.37 28.85
C ARG A 640 -23.34 -30.35 27.82
N PRO A 641 -22.14 -30.92 28.00
CA PRO A 641 -21.62 -31.93 27.10
C PRO A 641 -22.45 -33.21 27.20
N THR A 642 -22.90 -33.76 26.08
CA THR A 642 -23.77 -34.96 26.05
C THR A 642 -23.29 -36.08 25.15
N ALA A 643 -22.44 -35.79 24.17
CA ALA A 643 -21.89 -36.83 23.30
C ALA A 643 -20.52 -36.43 22.73
N GLY A 644 -19.79 -37.44 22.24
CA GLY A 644 -18.46 -37.26 21.66
C GLY A 644 -17.35 -37.18 22.72
N ALA A 645 -16.24 -36.52 22.38
CA ALA A 645 -15.09 -36.44 23.28
C ALA A 645 -15.42 -35.60 24.53
N THR A 646 -15.08 -36.09 25.72
CA THR A 646 -15.32 -35.37 26.98
C THR A 646 -14.45 -34.12 27.05
N PRO A 647 -15.03 -32.91 27.12
CA PRO A 647 -14.27 -31.68 27.27
C PRO A 647 -13.79 -31.54 28.72
N VAL A 648 -12.71 -30.79 28.91
CA VAL A 648 -12.20 -30.43 30.25
C VAL A 648 -12.74 -29.06 30.64
N PRO A 649 -13.30 -28.87 31.85
CA PRO A 649 -13.63 -27.55 32.35
C PRO A 649 -12.41 -26.62 32.34
N HIS A 650 -12.59 -25.40 31.87
CA HIS A 650 -11.56 -24.35 31.88
C HIS A 650 -12.18 -23.03 32.33
N ARG A 651 -11.36 -22.07 32.78
CA ARG A 651 -11.85 -20.76 33.22
C ARG A 651 -12.71 -20.11 32.13
N GLY A 652 -14.01 -19.98 32.40
CA GLY A 652 -14.98 -19.38 31.49
C GLY A 652 -15.54 -20.32 30.41
N GLY A 653 -15.30 -21.63 30.46
CA GLY A 653 -15.90 -22.59 29.53
C GLY A 653 -15.25 -23.97 29.49
N TRP A 654 -14.99 -24.45 28.28
CA TRP A 654 -14.59 -25.82 27.98
C TRP A 654 -13.33 -25.85 27.12
N LEU A 655 -12.43 -26.78 27.41
CA LEU A 655 -11.29 -27.14 26.58
C LEU A 655 -11.58 -28.47 25.89
N LEU A 656 -11.72 -28.44 24.56
CA LEU A 656 -11.87 -29.63 23.73
C LEU A 656 -10.48 -30.22 23.48
N ARG A 657 -10.31 -31.50 23.78
CA ARG A 657 -9.06 -32.23 23.49
C ARG A 657 -9.02 -32.66 22.02
N PRO A 658 -7.82 -32.77 21.41
CA PRO A 658 -7.69 -33.28 20.05
C PRO A 658 -8.22 -34.71 19.95
N ALA A 659 -8.77 -35.07 18.78
CA ALA A 659 -8.90 -36.49 18.43
C ALA A 659 -7.50 -37.14 18.42
N PRO A 660 -7.31 -38.35 18.97
CA PRO A 660 -6.12 -39.14 18.66
C PRO A 660 -6.08 -39.39 17.14
N GLN A 661 -4.99 -39.03 16.47
CA GLN A 661 -4.78 -39.40 15.06
C GLN A 661 -4.20 -40.81 14.99
N PRO A 662 -4.75 -41.74 14.17
CA PRO A 662 -3.99 -42.87 13.69
C PRO A 662 -2.97 -42.41 12.65
N ALA A 663 -1.78 -42.99 12.67
CA ALA A 663 -0.79 -42.83 11.61
C ALA A 663 -1.32 -43.40 10.28
N ALA A 664 -1.05 -42.69 9.19
CA ALA A 664 -1.21 -43.06 7.77
C ALA A 664 -2.64 -43.11 7.16
N ARG A 665 -2.82 -42.26 6.13
CA ARG A 665 -3.67 -42.38 4.93
C ARG A 665 -5.09 -42.98 5.08
N GLN A 666 -6.09 -42.12 5.33
CA GLN A 666 -7.49 -42.28 4.89
C GLN A 666 -8.15 -40.91 4.59
N PRO A 667 -9.22 -40.85 3.76
CA PRO A 667 -9.87 -39.60 3.35
C PRO A 667 -10.72 -38.96 4.46
N ALA A 668 -11.14 -37.73 4.20
CA ALA A 668 -11.73 -36.76 5.14
C ALA A 668 -12.73 -37.36 6.15
N ALA A 669 -12.55 -36.96 7.41
CA ALA A 669 -13.42 -37.26 8.54
C ALA A 669 -14.92 -37.19 8.19
N GLY A 670 -15.59 -38.34 8.29
CA GLY A 670 -17.05 -38.41 8.38
C GLY A 670 -17.59 -37.72 9.65
N PRO A 671 -18.92 -37.71 9.87
CA PRO A 671 -19.58 -37.06 11.00
C PRO A 671 -19.12 -37.54 12.39
N ASN A 672 -18.24 -38.55 12.47
CA ASN A 672 -17.72 -39.16 13.69
C ASN A 672 -16.29 -38.73 14.06
N GLY A 673 -15.71 -37.70 13.45
CA GLY A 673 -14.45 -37.12 13.95
C GLY A 673 -14.59 -36.66 15.41
N ALA A 674 -13.59 -36.90 16.27
CA ALA A 674 -13.69 -36.59 17.70
C ALA A 674 -13.94 -35.08 17.91
N GLY A 675 -15.19 -34.75 18.22
CA GLY A 675 -15.69 -33.44 18.56
C GLY A 675 -16.67 -33.61 19.72
N THR A 676 -17.04 -32.51 20.36
CA THR A 676 -17.94 -32.55 21.52
C THR A 676 -19.28 -31.97 21.13
N THR A 677 -20.34 -32.73 21.37
CA THR A 677 -21.72 -32.27 21.27
C THR A 677 -22.15 -31.72 22.62
N PHE A 678 -22.64 -30.49 22.60
CA PHE A 678 -23.27 -29.84 23.74
C PHE A 678 -24.77 -29.75 23.48
N THR A 679 -25.55 -29.95 24.54
CA THR A 679 -26.98 -29.65 24.55
C THR A 679 -27.28 -28.48 25.46
N ALA A 680 -28.33 -27.77 25.11
CA ALA A 680 -28.92 -26.70 25.89
C ALA A 680 -30.43 -26.70 25.66
N HIS A 681 -31.18 -26.13 26.60
CA HIS A 681 -32.61 -25.92 26.45
C HIS A 681 -32.87 -24.44 26.22
N CYS A 682 -33.78 -24.16 25.30
CA CYS A 682 -34.20 -22.82 24.94
C CYS A 682 -35.69 -22.79 24.63
N THR A 683 -36.27 -21.60 24.70
CA THR A 683 -37.65 -21.37 24.26
C THR A 683 -37.86 -21.83 22.80
N PRO A 684 -38.83 -22.73 22.52
CA PRO A 684 -39.14 -23.18 21.16
C PRO A 684 -39.43 -22.03 20.19
N GLY A 685 -39.01 -22.17 18.93
CA GLY A 685 -39.20 -21.15 17.89
C GLY A 685 -38.29 -19.92 17.99
N SER A 686 -37.43 -19.83 19.02
CA SER A 686 -36.34 -18.84 19.06
C SER A 686 -35.27 -19.16 18.00
N THR A 687 -34.41 -18.19 17.68
CA THR A 687 -33.26 -18.40 16.79
C THR A 687 -32.01 -18.68 17.63
N ALA A 688 -31.43 -19.86 17.51
CA ALA A 688 -30.17 -20.17 18.19
C ALA A 688 -29.00 -19.52 17.43
N VAL A 689 -28.16 -18.78 18.15
CA VAL A 689 -26.90 -18.20 17.67
C VAL A 689 -25.75 -18.68 18.52
N TRP A 690 -24.55 -18.76 17.95
CA TRP A 690 -23.35 -19.17 18.68
C TRP A 690 -22.25 -18.12 18.62
N SER A 691 -21.44 -18.09 19.68
CA SER A 691 -20.31 -17.17 19.85
C SER A 691 -19.11 -17.90 20.45
N ALA A 692 -18.15 -18.24 19.59
CA ALA A 692 -16.83 -18.70 20.00
C ALA A 692 -15.77 -18.01 19.14
N PRO A 693 -15.34 -16.78 19.50
CA PRO A 693 -14.55 -15.92 18.61
C PRO A 693 -13.21 -16.56 18.22
N TRP A 694 -12.60 -17.33 19.12
CA TRP A 694 -11.26 -17.90 18.92
C TRP A 694 -11.27 -19.36 18.47
N PHE A 695 -12.45 -19.95 18.25
CA PHE A 695 -12.58 -21.36 17.89
C PHE A 695 -12.18 -21.61 16.42
N SER A 696 -11.34 -22.62 16.20
CA SER A 696 -10.96 -23.09 14.86
C SER A 696 -11.49 -24.50 14.61
N GLY A 697 -12.35 -24.66 13.61
CA GLY A 697 -12.97 -25.95 13.33
C GLY A 697 -14.31 -25.84 12.60
N ARG A 698 -15.14 -26.86 12.80
CA ARG A 698 -16.51 -26.94 12.30
C ARG A 698 -17.47 -26.88 13.48
N VAL A 699 -18.52 -26.07 13.34
CA VAL A 699 -19.65 -26.00 14.26
C VAL A 699 -20.88 -26.50 13.50
N THR A 700 -21.58 -27.51 14.03
CA THR A 700 -22.74 -28.14 13.37
C THR A 700 -23.89 -28.27 14.35
N GLY A 701 -25.11 -27.97 13.93
CA GLY A 701 -26.31 -28.08 14.76
C GLY A 701 -27.53 -27.53 14.05
N LEU A 702 -28.73 -27.99 14.44
CA LEU A 702 -30.03 -27.53 13.90
C LEU A 702 -30.13 -27.53 12.36
N GLY A 703 -29.58 -28.56 11.71
CA GLY A 703 -29.59 -28.69 10.24
C GLY A 703 -28.55 -27.84 9.50
N GLY A 704 -27.80 -26.99 10.21
CA GLY A 704 -26.75 -26.14 9.65
C GLY A 704 -25.33 -26.57 10.02
N HIS A 705 -24.35 -26.05 9.28
CA HIS A 705 -22.94 -26.14 9.64
C HIS A 705 -22.18 -24.86 9.26
N SER A 706 -21.17 -24.51 10.06
CA SER A 706 -20.32 -23.34 9.86
C SER A 706 -18.87 -23.71 10.00
N LYS A 707 -18.02 -23.16 9.11
CA LYS A 707 -16.58 -23.22 9.25
C LYS A 707 -16.08 -22.03 10.06
N ALA A 708 -15.43 -22.31 11.18
CA ALA A 708 -14.81 -21.35 12.06
C ALA A 708 -13.29 -21.35 11.83
N VAL A 709 -12.70 -20.17 11.72
CA VAL A 709 -11.27 -19.97 11.41
C VAL A 709 -10.57 -19.16 12.51
N GLY A 710 -11.16 -19.18 13.70
CA GLY A 710 -10.71 -18.42 14.86
C GLY A 710 -9.28 -18.75 15.26
N ARG A 711 -8.54 -17.73 15.67
CA ARG A 711 -7.21 -17.83 16.26
C ARG A 711 -7.07 -16.67 17.21
N ALA A 712 -6.82 -16.97 18.50
CA ALA A 712 -6.70 -15.96 19.55
C ALA A 712 -5.87 -14.75 19.09
N ASP A 713 -6.42 -13.56 19.26
CA ASP A 713 -5.87 -12.26 18.88
C ASP A 713 -5.57 -12.03 17.39
N VAL A 714 -5.81 -13.01 16.52
CA VAL A 714 -5.55 -12.92 15.06
C VAL A 714 -6.84 -12.89 14.25
N THR A 715 -7.70 -13.87 14.47
CA THR A 715 -8.95 -14.02 13.74
C THR A 715 -10.05 -14.27 14.75
N ALA A 716 -11.05 -13.40 14.75
CA ALA A 716 -12.25 -13.54 15.58
C ALA A 716 -13.42 -13.93 14.69
N ASN A 717 -14.06 -15.07 14.98
CA ASN A 717 -15.33 -15.42 14.34
C ASN A 717 -16.43 -14.43 14.81
N PRO A 718 -17.32 -14.00 13.91
CA PRO A 718 -18.53 -13.29 14.30
C PRO A 718 -19.50 -14.23 15.04
N VAL A 719 -20.49 -13.63 15.71
CA VAL A 719 -21.69 -14.32 16.18
C VAL A 719 -22.47 -14.78 14.94
N ARG A 720 -22.88 -16.04 14.91
CA ARG A 720 -23.54 -16.65 13.74
C ARG A 720 -24.81 -17.38 14.12
N GLU A 721 -25.79 -17.36 13.22
CA GLU A 721 -26.99 -18.19 13.33
C GLU A 721 -26.65 -19.68 13.18
N LEU A 722 -27.24 -20.50 14.03
CA LEU A 722 -27.17 -21.96 13.96
C LEU A 722 -28.45 -22.54 13.32
N GLY A 723 -29.61 -21.97 13.65
CA GLY A 723 -30.92 -22.38 13.14
C GLY A 723 -32.06 -22.00 14.08
N GLN A 724 -33.28 -22.43 13.75
CA GLN A 724 -34.43 -22.29 14.63
C GLN A 724 -34.46 -23.38 15.70
N VAL A 725 -34.83 -23.02 16.93
CA VAL A 725 -34.97 -23.95 18.04
C VAL A 725 -36.21 -24.82 17.82
N PRO A 726 -36.09 -26.17 17.88
CA PRO A 726 -37.21 -27.08 17.63
C PRO A 726 -38.30 -26.99 18.71
N ALA A 727 -39.42 -27.67 18.45
CA ALA A 727 -40.60 -27.67 19.33
C ALA A 727 -40.32 -28.23 20.74
N ASP A 728 -39.35 -29.14 20.87
CA ASP A 728 -38.92 -29.72 22.14
C ASP A 728 -37.97 -28.81 22.95
N GLY A 729 -37.60 -27.65 22.41
CA GLY A 729 -36.71 -26.69 23.04
C GLY A 729 -35.24 -27.14 23.13
N THR A 730 -34.89 -28.32 22.60
CA THR A 730 -33.55 -28.88 22.75
C THR A 730 -32.64 -28.45 21.61
N VAL A 731 -31.56 -27.75 21.95
CA VAL A 731 -30.53 -27.33 20.99
C VAL A 731 -29.31 -28.21 21.15
N SER A 732 -28.99 -28.98 20.11
CA SER A 732 -27.76 -29.79 20.03
C SER A 732 -26.76 -29.13 19.08
N VAL A 733 -25.58 -28.79 19.59
CA VAL A 733 -24.49 -28.16 18.83
C VAL A 733 -23.20 -28.91 19.04
N ARG A 734 -22.56 -29.30 17.94
CA ARG A 734 -21.30 -30.03 17.93
C ARG A 734 -20.15 -29.15 17.46
N PHE A 735 -19.10 -29.11 18.27
CA PHE A 735 -17.85 -28.42 17.98
C PHE A 735 -16.77 -29.46 17.64
N THR A 736 -16.26 -29.39 16.42
CA THR A 736 -15.22 -30.30 15.92
C THR A 736 -14.02 -29.48 15.47
N GLY A 737 -12.95 -29.48 16.27
CA GLY A 737 -11.74 -28.70 16.02
C GLY A 737 -10.51 -29.56 15.77
N ARG A 738 -9.41 -28.94 15.31
CA ARG A 738 -8.09 -29.58 15.26
C ARG A 738 -7.24 -29.06 16.42
N GLY A 739 -6.60 -29.98 17.14
CA GLY A 739 -5.82 -29.63 18.33
C GLY A 739 -6.68 -29.16 19.52
N PRO A 740 -6.06 -28.67 20.60
CA PRO A 740 -6.79 -28.14 21.75
C PRO A 740 -7.58 -26.89 21.37
N GLN A 741 -8.89 -26.89 21.58
CA GLN A 741 -9.77 -25.76 21.25
C GLN A 741 -10.54 -25.28 22.48
N ARG A 742 -10.76 -23.97 22.59
CA ARG A 742 -11.54 -23.39 23.69
C ARG A 742 -12.93 -23.00 23.21
N VAL A 743 -13.95 -23.42 23.95
CA VAL A 743 -15.36 -23.05 23.73
C VAL A 743 -15.86 -22.35 25.00
N PRO A 744 -16.39 -21.11 24.91
CA PRO A 744 -16.97 -20.43 26.07
C PRO A 744 -18.13 -21.23 26.70
N GLY A 745 -18.30 -21.13 28.03
CA GLY A 745 -19.37 -21.83 28.75
C GLY A 745 -20.77 -21.35 28.36
N HIS A 746 -20.87 -20.08 27.95
CA HIS A 746 -22.06 -19.42 27.41
C HIS A 746 -21.87 -19.09 25.93
N ALA A 747 -21.47 -20.10 25.15
CA ALA A 747 -21.25 -19.94 23.71
C ALA A 747 -22.55 -19.97 22.88
N LEU A 748 -23.72 -20.23 23.47
CA LEU A 748 -25.01 -20.27 22.80
C LEU A 748 -25.94 -19.18 23.36
N GLY A 749 -26.63 -18.47 22.48
CA GLY A 749 -27.70 -17.54 22.81
C GLY A 749 -28.95 -17.85 21.97
N CYS A 750 -30.12 -17.88 22.59
CA CYS A 750 -31.38 -18.15 21.94
C CYS A 750 -32.19 -16.85 21.84
N LEU A 751 -32.20 -16.29 20.64
CA LEU A 751 -32.76 -14.98 20.33
C LEU A 751 -34.27 -15.05 20.10
N SER A 752 -35.03 -14.28 20.88
CA SER A 752 -36.44 -14.05 20.61
C SER A 752 -36.62 -12.94 19.58
N ARG A 753 -36.98 -13.29 18.33
CA ARG A 753 -37.28 -12.32 17.26
C ARG A 753 -38.35 -11.30 17.68
N ARG A 754 -39.39 -11.76 18.38
CA ARG A 754 -40.44 -10.88 18.91
C ARG A 754 -39.90 -9.84 19.91
N ARG A 755 -39.05 -10.26 20.86
CA ARG A 755 -38.44 -9.32 21.83
C ARG A 755 -37.47 -8.38 21.15
N LEU A 756 -36.72 -8.84 20.15
CA LEU A 756 -35.84 -8.00 19.36
C LEU A 756 -36.63 -6.91 18.62
N THR A 757 -37.71 -7.27 17.92
CA THR A 757 -38.59 -6.30 17.25
C THR A 757 -39.14 -5.28 18.24
N ALA A 758 -39.67 -5.72 19.39
CA ALA A 758 -40.19 -4.81 20.42
C ALA A 758 -39.10 -3.87 20.98
N ALA A 759 -37.86 -4.37 21.16
CA ALA A 759 -36.74 -3.55 21.58
C ALA A 759 -36.38 -2.49 20.53
N VAL A 760 -36.35 -2.87 19.25
CA VAL A 760 -36.12 -1.95 18.13
C VAL A 760 -37.22 -0.89 18.05
N ASP A 761 -38.48 -1.27 18.19
CA ASP A 761 -39.61 -0.33 18.17
C ASP A 761 -39.54 0.68 19.32
N ALA A 762 -39.14 0.23 20.52
CA ALA A 762 -38.91 1.13 21.65
C ALA A 762 -37.78 2.15 21.38
N LEU A 763 -36.72 1.75 20.65
CA LEU A 763 -35.65 2.65 20.24
C LEU A 763 -36.11 3.63 19.15
N ARG A 764 -36.91 3.17 18.19
CA ARG A 764 -37.51 4.00 17.13
C ARG A 764 -38.43 5.07 17.69
N ALA A 765 -39.27 4.71 18.67
CA ALA A 765 -40.19 5.65 19.32
C ALA A 765 -39.47 6.84 19.98
N ARG A 766 -38.21 6.65 20.41
CA ARG A 766 -37.35 7.67 21.03
C ARG A 766 -36.24 8.17 20.10
N GLY A 767 -36.28 7.82 18.82
CA GLY A 767 -35.35 8.29 17.81
C GLY A 767 -35.54 9.78 17.47
N PRO A 768 -34.63 10.36 16.66
CA PRO A 768 -34.78 11.71 16.16
C PRO A 768 -36.02 11.81 15.25
N VAL A 769 -36.58 13.01 15.15
CA VAL A 769 -37.63 13.32 14.16
C VAL A 769 -37.01 13.37 12.76
N GLU A 770 -35.78 13.84 12.67
CA GLU A 770 -35.04 13.98 11.42
C GLU A 770 -33.55 13.75 11.67
N LEU A 771 -32.90 13.06 10.74
CA LEU A 771 -31.47 12.78 10.78
C LEU A 771 -30.88 13.00 9.40
N THR A 772 -29.82 13.79 9.33
CA THR A 772 -28.99 13.94 8.13
C THR A 772 -27.56 13.55 8.47
N ALA A 773 -26.94 12.76 7.60
CA ALA A 773 -25.55 12.35 7.73
C ALA A 773 -24.90 12.34 6.35
N GLY A 774 -23.84 13.13 6.20
CA GLY A 774 -23.19 13.35 4.91
C GLY A 774 -21.86 14.08 5.07
N GLY A 775 -20.97 13.92 4.09
CA GLY A 775 -19.57 14.33 4.21
C GLY A 775 -18.96 13.78 5.49
N HIS A 776 -18.38 14.65 6.32
CA HIS A 776 -17.86 14.30 7.64
C HIS A 776 -18.70 14.87 8.80
N SER A 777 -20.01 15.00 8.59
CA SER A 777 -20.94 15.64 9.53
C SER A 777 -22.25 14.88 9.70
N LEU A 778 -22.91 15.12 10.83
CA LEU A 778 -24.23 14.58 11.15
C LEU A 778 -25.03 15.63 11.91
N THR A 779 -26.29 15.83 11.54
CA THR A 779 -27.22 16.65 12.30
C THR A 779 -28.52 15.91 12.57
N ALA A 780 -29.11 16.13 13.74
CA ALA A 780 -30.35 15.50 14.13
C ALA A 780 -31.28 16.51 14.79
N ARG A 781 -32.56 16.48 14.41
CA ARG A 781 -33.64 17.16 15.11
C ARG A 781 -34.29 16.18 16.05
N LEU A 782 -34.20 16.47 17.34
CA LEU A 782 -34.69 15.61 18.40
C LEU A 782 -36.15 15.95 18.71
N ARG A 783 -36.85 15.01 19.34
CA ARG A 783 -38.20 15.27 19.84
C ARG A 783 -38.13 16.29 21.00
N PRO A 784 -39.12 17.19 21.14
CA PRO A 784 -39.15 18.16 22.24
C PRO A 784 -38.99 17.47 23.61
N GLY A 785 -38.18 18.07 24.49
CA GLY A 785 -37.94 17.52 25.83
C GLY A 785 -37.01 16.31 25.88
N SER A 786 -36.24 16.01 24.82
CA SER A 786 -35.26 14.92 24.82
C SER A 786 -34.19 15.13 25.90
N ARG A 787 -33.98 14.11 26.75
CA ARG A 787 -33.05 14.14 27.90
C ARG A 787 -32.15 12.92 27.89
N GLY A 788 -31.06 12.98 28.67
CA GLY A 788 -30.11 11.89 28.83
C GLY A 788 -28.98 11.95 27.80
N SER A 789 -28.85 10.94 26.95
CA SER A 789 -27.77 10.82 25.96
C SER A 789 -28.27 10.36 24.59
N ALA A 790 -27.75 10.95 23.53
CA ALA A 790 -27.85 10.42 22.17
C ALA A 790 -26.75 9.37 21.95
N VAL A 791 -27.11 8.18 21.48
CA VAL A 791 -26.19 7.10 21.11
C VAL A 791 -26.27 6.88 19.62
N LEU A 792 -25.13 6.98 18.94
CA LEU A 792 -25.02 6.75 17.50
C LEU A 792 -24.49 5.34 17.21
N ALA A 793 -25.08 4.68 16.24
CA ALA A 793 -24.69 3.36 15.71
C ALA A 793 -23.41 3.44 14.86
N MET A 794 -22.33 3.89 15.49
CA MET A 794 -20.98 3.96 14.93
C MET A 794 -19.94 3.89 16.06
N PRO A 795 -18.73 3.36 15.80
CA PRO A 795 -17.66 3.38 16.79
C PRO A 795 -17.22 4.79 17.20
N ALA A 796 -16.90 4.96 18.49
CA ALA A 796 -16.39 6.21 19.05
C ALA A 796 -14.90 6.39 18.74
N VAL A 797 -14.59 7.11 17.66
CA VAL A 797 -13.22 7.46 17.26
C VAL A 797 -12.86 8.90 17.62
N THR A 798 -11.57 9.18 17.85
CA THR A 798 -11.08 10.53 18.17
C THR A 798 -11.17 11.44 16.94
N GLY A 799 -11.51 12.72 17.15
CA GLY A 799 -11.67 13.71 16.08
C GLY A 799 -13.11 14.23 15.90
N TRP A 800 -14.10 13.56 16.48
CA TRP A 800 -15.47 14.05 16.53
C TRP A 800 -15.67 15.17 17.54
N GLY A 801 -16.42 16.21 17.16
CA GLY A 801 -16.90 17.26 18.04
C GLY A 801 -18.39 17.55 17.82
N CYS A 802 -19.17 17.49 18.89
CA CYS A 802 -20.62 17.62 18.86
C CYS A 802 -21.12 18.82 19.67
N ALA A 803 -22.10 19.53 19.14
CA ALA A 803 -22.81 20.64 19.77
C ALA A 803 -24.29 20.26 19.97
N VAL A 804 -24.84 20.60 21.13
CA VAL A 804 -26.26 20.46 21.46
C VAL A 804 -26.86 21.87 21.47
N ASP A 805 -27.96 22.06 20.74
CA ASP A 805 -28.69 23.34 20.62
C ASP A 805 -27.81 24.56 20.29
N GLY A 806 -26.81 24.37 19.42
CA GLY A 806 -25.90 25.44 18.99
C GLY A 806 -24.82 25.84 20.02
N GLY A 807 -24.76 25.14 21.16
CA GLY A 807 -23.72 25.35 22.16
C GLY A 807 -22.30 24.96 21.71
N PRO A 808 -21.30 25.07 22.61
CA PRO A 808 -19.92 24.77 22.27
C PRO A 808 -19.74 23.31 21.85
N ARG A 809 -18.92 23.08 20.82
CA ARG A 809 -18.56 21.73 20.38
C ARG A 809 -17.70 21.04 21.44
N ARG A 810 -18.14 19.87 21.89
CA ARG A 810 -17.42 19.03 22.88
C ARG A 810 -17.10 17.67 22.29
N ALA A 811 -16.03 17.05 22.77
CA ALA A 811 -15.70 15.68 22.41
C ALA A 811 -16.80 14.72 22.94
N PRO A 812 -17.30 13.79 22.12
CA PRO A 812 -18.29 12.82 22.55
C PRO A 812 -17.71 11.79 23.53
N ARG A 813 -18.59 11.12 24.28
CA ARG A 813 -18.29 9.98 25.14
C ARG A 813 -18.46 8.66 24.38
N SER A 814 -18.23 7.54 25.06
CA SER A 814 -18.47 6.19 24.53
C SER A 814 -19.42 5.38 25.41
N PHE A 815 -20.36 4.67 24.80
CA PHE A 815 -21.23 3.68 25.44
C PHE A 815 -21.13 2.36 24.68
N ALA A 816 -20.62 1.31 25.34
CA ALA A 816 -20.30 0.03 24.70
C ALA A 816 -19.39 0.13 23.45
N GLY A 817 -18.56 1.18 23.37
CA GLY A 817 -17.71 1.46 22.21
C GLY A 817 -18.35 2.39 21.17
N LEU A 818 -19.67 2.63 21.25
CA LEU A 818 -20.42 3.49 20.33
C LEU A 818 -20.35 4.98 20.71
N LEU A 819 -20.39 5.87 19.72
CA LEU A 819 -20.31 7.32 19.92
C LEU A 819 -21.54 7.83 20.67
N THR A 820 -21.32 8.56 21.77
CA THR A 820 -22.39 9.01 22.67
C THR A 820 -22.27 10.49 23.01
N VAL A 821 -23.37 11.25 22.92
CA VAL A 821 -23.42 12.68 23.24
C VAL A 821 -24.39 12.94 24.39
N PRO A 822 -23.94 13.49 25.53
CA PRO A 822 -24.84 13.95 26.59
C PRO A 822 -25.71 15.11 26.08
N LEU A 823 -27.03 15.00 26.25
CA LEU A 823 -27.99 15.99 25.74
C LEU A 823 -28.36 17.07 26.78
N GLY A 824 -28.09 16.85 28.07
CA GLY A 824 -28.54 17.76 29.12
C GLY A 824 -30.07 17.73 29.32
N SER A 825 -30.64 18.86 29.73
CA SER A 825 -32.07 18.99 30.08
C SER A 825 -32.89 19.61 28.94
N GLY A 826 -33.40 18.77 28.02
CA GLY A 826 -34.41 19.18 27.03
C GLY A 826 -33.84 19.59 25.67
N ALA A 827 -32.93 18.79 25.11
CA ALA A 827 -32.29 19.07 23.83
C ALA A 827 -33.27 19.01 22.64
N SER A 828 -33.09 19.89 21.66
CA SER A 828 -33.89 19.94 20.44
C SER A 828 -33.09 19.62 19.17
N ARG A 829 -31.78 19.90 19.17
CA ARG A 829 -30.89 19.74 18.02
C ARG A 829 -29.53 19.21 18.43
N LEU A 830 -28.99 18.29 17.65
CA LEU A 830 -27.62 17.80 17.74
C LEU A 830 -26.87 18.07 16.43
N SER A 831 -25.65 18.57 16.49
CA SER A 831 -24.75 18.69 15.33
C SER A 831 -23.36 18.17 15.66
N CYS A 832 -22.89 17.17 14.92
CA CYS A 832 -21.56 16.58 15.04
C CYS A 832 -20.76 16.79 13.75
N SER A 833 -19.47 17.02 13.88
CA SER A 833 -18.53 17.10 12.76
C SER A 833 -17.20 16.47 13.12
N TYR A 834 -16.59 15.76 12.17
CA TYR A 834 -15.29 15.15 12.34
C TYR A 834 -14.17 16.06 11.83
N ARG A 835 -13.08 16.17 12.60
CA ARG A 835 -11.84 16.84 12.18
C ARG A 835 -10.68 15.86 12.31
N PRO A 836 -9.95 15.56 11.22
CA PRO A 836 -8.81 14.64 11.27
C PRO A 836 -7.74 15.12 12.28
N PRO A 837 -7.39 14.29 13.28
CA PRO A 837 -6.30 14.61 14.20
C PRO A 837 -4.98 14.84 13.45
N GLY A 838 -4.25 15.90 13.81
CA GLY A 838 -2.97 16.26 13.19
C GLY A 838 -3.07 17.19 11.98
N LEU A 839 -4.25 17.33 11.35
CA LEU A 839 -4.41 18.17 10.15
C LEU A 839 -4.02 19.63 10.39
N GLY A 840 -4.49 20.24 11.49
CA GLY A 840 -4.19 21.64 11.82
C GLY A 840 -2.69 21.90 12.01
N THR A 841 -1.99 21.01 12.74
CA THR A 841 -0.53 21.10 12.93
C THR A 841 0.23 20.93 11.61
N GLY A 842 -0.22 20.00 10.75
CA GLY A 842 0.39 19.80 9.44
C GLY A 842 0.20 21.00 8.51
N LEU A 843 -0.98 21.61 8.52
CA LEU A 843 -1.26 22.81 7.72
C LEU A 843 -0.40 24.00 8.14
N ALA A 844 -0.23 24.24 9.44
CA ALA A 844 0.64 25.30 9.96
C ALA A 844 2.11 25.10 9.53
N ALA A 845 2.62 23.87 9.65
CA ALA A 845 3.98 23.52 9.23
C ALA A 845 4.19 23.69 7.71
N SER A 846 3.23 23.24 6.89
CA SER A 846 3.27 23.40 5.44
C SER A 846 3.19 24.87 5.02
N ALA A 847 2.38 25.69 5.69
CA ALA A 847 2.31 27.13 5.44
C ALA A 847 3.66 27.82 5.69
N ALA A 848 4.35 27.48 6.78
CA ALA A 848 5.70 27.99 7.06
C ALA A 848 6.71 27.59 5.97
N ALA A 849 6.66 26.35 5.49
CA ALA A 849 7.49 25.88 4.38
C ALA A 849 7.20 26.63 3.08
N ALA A 850 5.91 26.87 2.78
CA ALA A 850 5.48 27.62 1.61
C ALA A 850 6.00 29.06 1.62
N LEU A 851 5.99 29.72 2.78
CA LEU A 851 6.58 31.05 2.96
C LEU A 851 8.10 31.03 2.69
N ALA A 852 8.82 30.01 3.16
CA ALA A 852 10.25 29.86 2.87
C ALA A 852 10.52 29.69 1.35
N VAL A 853 9.70 28.90 0.65
CA VAL A 853 9.79 28.74 -0.81
C VAL A 853 9.51 30.06 -1.53
N ALA A 854 8.46 30.78 -1.13
CA ALA A 854 8.12 32.08 -1.70
C ALA A 854 9.24 33.12 -1.49
N ALA A 855 9.85 33.16 -0.30
CA ALA A 855 10.96 34.04 0.01
C ALA A 855 12.19 33.75 -0.88
N VAL A 856 12.55 32.48 -1.07
CA VAL A 856 13.67 32.09 -1.96
C VAL A 856 13.36 32.44 -3.42
N ALA A 857 12.12 32.21 -3.87
CA ALA A 857 11.70 32.57 -5.22
C ALA A 857 11.77 34.09 -5.47
N ALA A 858 11.26 34.90 -4.54
CA ALA A 858 11.28 36.35 -4.60
C ALA A 858 12.72 36.89 -4.61
N ALA A 859 13.58 36.40 -3.72
CA ALA A 859 15.00 36.78 -3.68
C ALA A 859 15.72 36.44 -5.00
N GLY A 860 15.41 35.29 -5.61
CA GLY A 860 15.91 34.89 -6.92
C GLY A 860 15.48 35.86 -8.03
N ALA A 861 14.21 36.25 -8.05
CA ALA A 861 13.66 37.19 -9.04
C ALA A 861 14.28 38.59 -8.91
N VAL A 862 14.44 39.11 -7.69
CA VAL A 862 15.07 40.42 -7.43
C VAL A 862 16.53 40.42 -7.89
N ARG A 863 17.30 39.37 -7.57
CA ARG A 863 18.70 39.24 -8.03
C ARG A 863 18.80 39.14 -9.56
N GLY A 864 17.86 38.44 -10.21
CA GLY A 864 17.78 38.36 -11.67
C GLY A 864 17.50 39.72 -12.32
N ARG A 865 16.56 40.51 -11.78
CA ARG A 865 16.25 41.86 -12.26
C ARG A 865 17.43 42.82 -12.08
N ARG A 866 18.13 42.78 -10.95
CA ARG A 866 19.34 43.60 -10.71
C ARG A 866 20.48 43.30 -11.68
N ARG A 867 20.70 42.02 -12.03
CA ARG A 867 21.69 41.63 -13.05
C ARG A 867 21.32 42.11 -14.45
N LEU A 868 20.04 42.06 -14.82
CA LEU A 868 19.58 42.58 -16.11
C LEU A 868 19.70 44.11 -16.18
N ALA A 869 19.47 44.80 -15.06
CA ALA A 869 19.65 46.25 -14.95
C ALA A 869 21.13 46.67 -15.00
N SER A 870 22.06 45.89 -14.41
CA SER A 870 23.50 46.19 -14.47
C SER A 870 24.09 45.96 -15.87
N VAL A 871 23.60 44.95 -16.61
CA VAL A 871 24.04 44.70 -18.00
C VAL A 871 23.53 45.78 -18.97
N ARG A 872 22.38 46.41 -18.69
CA ARG A 872 21.88 47.55 -19.49
C ARG A 872 22.60 48.88 -19.22
N ARG A 873 23.40 48.98 -18.15
CA ARG A 873 24.12 50.22 -17.79
C ARG A 873 25.58 50.30 -18.29
N SER A 874 26.09 49.30 -19.01
CA SER A 874 27.38 49.40 -19.73
C SER A 874 27.16 49.44 -21.24
N PRO A 875 26.98 50.63 -21.81
CA PRO A 875 27.72 50.98 -23.01
C PRO A 875 28.20 52.44 -22.97
N ARG A 876 29.52 52.62 -22.82
CA ARG A 876 30.36 53.76 -23.26
C ARG A 876 31.62 53.73 -22.40
N ASP A 877 32.73 53.38 -23.04
CA ASP A 877 34.09 53.87 -22.79
C ASP A 877 35.01 53.09 -23.74
N ILE A 878 34.96 53.48 -25.02
CA ILE A 878 36.04 53.24 -25.98
C ILE A 878 36.59 54.64 -26.25
N PRO A 879 37.84 54.95 -25.89
CA PRO A 879 38.44 56.22 -26.28
C PRO A 879 38.71 56.19 -27.79
N PRO A 880 38.54 57.32 -28.51
CA PRO A 880 39.01 57.41 -29.88
C PRO A 880 40.54 57.63 -29.85
N ASP A 881 41.29 56.72 -30.46
CA ASP A 881 42.70 56.99 -30.83
C ASP A 881 42.72 57.55 -32.27
N PRO A 882 43.57 58.57 -32.55
CA PRO A 882 43.72 59.17 -33.88
C PRO A 882 44.44 58.28 -34.89
#